data_AF-A0A182PVX8-F1
#
_entry.id   AF-A0A182PVX8-F1
#
_cell.length_a   1.000
_cell.length_b   1.000
_cell.length_c   1.000
_cell.angle_alpha   90.00
_cell.angle_beta   90.00
_cell.angle_gamma   90.00
#
_symmetry.space_group_name_H-M   'P 1'
#
loop_
_entity.id
_entity.type
_entity.pdbx_description
1 polymer ?
#
loop_
_entity_poly.entity_id
_entity_poly.type
_entity_poly.pdbx_seq_one_letter_code
_entity_poly.pdbx_strand_id
1 'polypeptide(L)'
;MCSPCTDFQKKFISLGCSAFLVLLAIMLGVLWPTPIPMYLEVYFFNWTNPDELKTNRSAKPHFVEMGPYTFSEVHERVNLVWNDNYTVTYEQRRTWHFVPELSKGTLNDEVTNLNVITLNAAHFLRNSNSLLKLLINMFLKMEGSLLWRNKPVGELLFQGVKDPLLDLLKTINSSELNIPFDKFGWFVGRNLSDTFDGTFTMKTGADGLEGMGFLTQWNGSPHTGMYRGKCGEVYGTSGELWPATSTVPPNITLFPSDVCRSITLQGTEQVSLYNIQGMKYVGDDRVFDNGVKYPEASCWCNANPAHCPDLKPGVFNASACKYGSPTFVSFPHFYLADESYQTAVTGLHPNKTEHEFYMAIEPSTGIPLDVRAQLQINEHLQPIEGFSFYEHVPDAMIPMIWFRQRATLTQELAEQAKLALALPSLGIYIAVFFGSIGVILVFVFLLCSIKKWSQNAEPKYIKMVYNFKVFKKCAPNGKVTLYMGKRDFVDHVSGVEPIDGIVVLDDEYVRENRKVFGQIVCSFRYGREEDEVMGLNFQKELCLASEQIYPRPEKSDKEQTKLQERLLKKLGSNAIPFTFNISPNAPSSVTLQQGEDDNGDPCGVSYYVKIFAGDSETDRTHRRSTVTLGIRKIQFAPTKQGQQPCTVVRKDFMLSPGELELEVTLDKQLYLHGERIGVNICIRNNSNKMVKKIKAMVQQGVDVVLFQNGSYRNTVASLETSEGCPIQPGSSLQKVMYLTPLLSSNKQRRGVALDGQIKRQDQCLASTTLLAQPDQRDAFGIIISYAVKVKLFLGALGGELSAELPFVLMHPKPGTKAKVIHADSQADVETFRQDTVDQQASVDFD
;
A
#
# COMPACT_ATOMS: atom_id res chain seq x y z
N MET A 1 22.66 -39.79 18.84
CA MET A 1 22.75 -39.22 17.47
C MET A 1 21.42 -38.55 17.12
N CYS A 2 21.20 -37.30 17.54
CA CYS A 2 19.99 -36.52 17.20
C CYS A 2 20.33 -35.04 17.30
N SER A 3 20.86 -34.45 16.22
CA SER A 3 21.03 -33.00 16.07
C SER A 3 21.38 -32.63 14.61
N PRO A 4 20.44 -32.78 13.67
CA PRO A 4 20.37 -31.76 12.61
C PRO A 4 18.96 -31.31 12.20
N CYS A 5 17.86 -31.93 12.68
CA CYS A 5 16.52 -31.62 12.18
C CYS A 5 15.91 -30.28 12.64
N THR A 6 16.42 -29.67 13.71
CA THR A 6 15.85 -28.42 14.26
C THR A 6 16.33 -27.15 13.55
N ASP A 7 17.50 -27.17 12.89
CA ASP A 7 18.06 -26.00 12.21
C ASP A 7 17.48 -25.75 10.82
N PHE A 8 17.12 -26.83 10.12
CA PHE A 8 16.54 -26.72 8.77
C PHE A 8 15.12 -26.17 8.81
N GLN A 9 14.29 -26.59 9.78
CA GLN A 9 12.94 -26.05 9.98
C GLN A 9 12.95 -24.60 10.47
N LYS A 10 13.90 -24.23 11.37
CA LYS A 10 14.10 -22.82 11.76
C LYS A 10 14.53 -21.96 10.58
N LYS A 11 15.43 -22.45 9.72
CA LYS A 11 15.85 -21.74 8.50
C LYS A 11 14.74 -21.64 7.46
N PHE A 12 13.90 -22.65 7.27
CA PHE A 12 12.83 -22.63 6.27
C PHE A 12 11.67 -21.70 6.67
N ILE A 13 11.30 -21.69 7.96
CA ILE A 13 10.29 -20.77 8.51
C ILE A 13 10.86 -19.34 8.58
N SER A 14 12.14 -19.19 8.96
CA SER A 14 12.85 -17.91 8.93
C SER A 14 12.94 -17.37 7.49
N LEU A 15 13.29 -18.17 6.49
CA LEU A 15 13.37 -17.73 5.09
C LEU A 15 11.99 -17.31 4.55
N GLY A 16 10.93 -18.06 4.85
CA GLY A 16 9.57 -17.75 4.40
C GLY A 16 9.00 -16.48 5.04
N CYS A 17 9.17 -16.31 6.35
CA CYS A 17 8.78 -15.08 7.05
C CYS A 17 9.65 -13.89 6.65
N SER A 18 10.97 -14.09 6.49
CA SER A 18 11.89 -13.04 6.08
C SER A 18 11.59 -12.58 4.67
N ALA A 19 11.34 -13.47 3.72
CA ALA A 19 11.00 -13.07 2.34
C ALA A 19 9.68 -12.29 2.27
N PHE A 20 8.66 -12.67 3.06
CA PHE A 20 7.39 -11.94 3.14
C PHE A 20 7.54 -10.58 3.82
N LEU A 21 8.29 -10.51 4.93
CA LEU A 21 8.60 -9.25 5.62
C LEU A 21 9.49 -8.33 4.77
N VAL A 22 10.43 -8.89 4.01
CA VAL A 22 11.27 -8.17 3.03
C VAL A 22 10.39 -7.57 1.93
N LEU A 23 9.50 -8.35 1.32
CA LEU A 23 8.57 -7.85 0.29
C LEU A 23 7.62 -6.78 0.84
N LEU A 24 7.09 -6.98 2.06
CA LEU A 24 6.21 -6.02 2.72
C LEU A 24 6.96 -4.73 3.11
N ALA A 25 8.19 -4.84 3.64
CA ALA A 25 9.04 -3.71 3.99
C ALA A 25 9.55 -2.95 2.77
N ILE A 26 9.85 -3.64 1.66
CA ILE A 26 10.17 -3.02 0.37
C ILE A 26 8.95 -2.24 -0.13
N MET A 27 7.77 -2.84 -0.10
CA MET A 27 6.54 -2.21 -0.60
C MET A 27 6.07 -1.02 0.28
N LEU A 28 6.21 -1.10 1.61
CA LEU A 28 5.79 -0.04 2.53
C LEU A 28 6.87 1.04 2.72
N GLY A 29 8.15 0.66 2.78
CA GLY A 29 9.26 1.56 3.11
C GLY A 29 9.90 2.26 1.92
N VAL A 30 9.89 1.63 0.72
CA VAL A 30 10.51 2.21 -0.50
C VAL A 30 9.50 3.00 -1.32
N LEU A 31 8.26 2.51 -1.45
CA LEU A 31 7.25 3.07 -2.36
C LEU A 31 6.25 4.05 -1.70
N TRP A 32 6.06 4.00 -0.38
CA TRP A 32 5.09 4.85 0.31
C TRP A 32 5.77 6.05 1.00
N PRO A 33 5.14 7.25 1.00
CA PRO A 33 5.61 8.39 1.79
C PRO A 33 5.67 8.05 3.28
N THR A 34 6.55 8.74 4.01
CA THR A 34 6.74 8.54 5.45
C THR A 34 5.42 8.81 6.21
N PRO A 35 4.88 7.84 6.96
CA PRO A 35 3.58 8.00 7.63
C PRO A 35 3.66 8.88 8.88
N ILE A 36 4.87 9.08 9.43
CA ILE A 36 5.10 9.89 10.62
C ILE A 36 5.09 11.37 10.23
N PRO A 37 4.26 12.22 10.86
CA PRO A 37 4.21 13.63 10.54
C PRO A 37 5.55 14.30 10.90
N MET A 38 6.12 15.01 9.93
CA MET A 38 7.38 15.74 10.08
C MET A 38 7.12 17.25 10.09
N TYR A 39 7.89 17.95 10.91
CA TYR A 39 7.85 19.40 11.02
C TYR A 39 9.26 19.96 10.94
N LEU A 40 9.45 20.97 10.09
CA LEU A 40 10.64 21.80 10.06
C LEU A 40 10.35 23.08 10.87
N GLU A 41 11.00 23.22 12.00
CA GLU A 41 10.97 24.42 12.83
C GLU A 41 12.22 25.25 12.53
N VAL A 42 12.05 26.49 12.08
CA VAL A 42 13.18 27.39 11.78
C VAL A 42 13.23 28.52 12.80
N TYR A 43 14.44 28.81 13.28
CA TYR A 43 14.75 29.85 14.24
C TYR A 43 15.78 30.78 13.62
N PHE A 44 15.49 32.07 13.62
CA PHE A 44 16.36 33.12 13.09
C PHE A 44 17.15 33.79 14.20
N PHE A 45 18.39 34.16 13.90
CA PHE A 45 19.17 35.05 14.76
C PHE A 45 19.00 36.50 14.29
N ASN A 46 18.13 37.26 14.95
CA ASN A 46 17.90 38.66 14.63
C ASN A 46 19.04 39.54 15.18
N TRP A 47 19.74 40.25 14.30
CA TRP A 47 20.86 41.09 14.66
C TRP A 47 20.39 42.47 15.14
N THR A 48 20.57 42.79 16.43
CA THR A 48 19.99 44.01 17.03
C THR A 48 20.92 45.22 17.06
N ASN A 49 22.24 45.03 17.06
CA ASN A 49 23.22 46.11 17.16
C ASN A 49 24.15 46.25 15.92
N PRO A 50 23.67 46.07 14.68
CA PRO A 50 24.57 46.04 13.53
C PRO A 50 25.21 47.40 13.21
N ASP A 51 24.59 48.51 13.60
CA ASP A 51 25.13 49.87 13.42
C ASP A 51 26.31 50.17 14.36
N GLU A 52 26.41 49.48 15.50
CA GLU A 52 27.54 49.65 16.42
C GLU A 52 28.87 49.27 15.77
N LEU A 53 28.87 48.29 14.85
CA LEU A 53 30.06 47.91 14.08
C LEU A 53 30.60 49.03 13.18
N LYS A 54 29.75 49.98 12.77
CA LYS A 54 30.19 51.13 11.96
C LYS A 54 31.03 52.12 12.79
N THR A 55 30.74 52.20 14.09
CA THR A 55 31.32 53.23 14.99
C THR A 55 32.38 52.65 15.91
N ASN A 56 32.20 51.43 16.40
CA ASN A 56 33.10 50.73 17.30
C ASN A 56 33.51 49.37 16.72
N ARG A 57 34.76 49.28 16.27
CA ARG A 57 35.32 48.08 15.62
C ARG A 57 35.44 46.86 16.55
N SER A 58 35.43 47.08 17.86
CA SER A 58 35.50 46.01 18.86
C SER A 58 34.12 45.61 19.40
N ALA A 59 33.04 46.20 18.90
CA ALA A 59 31.69 45.81 19.28
C ALA A 59 31.42 44.37 18.81
N LYS A 60 30.89 43.54 19.70
CA LYS A 60 30.50 42.18 19.37
C LYS A 60 29.08 42.19 18.79
N PRO A 61 28.81 41.46 17.70
CA PRO A 61 27.45 41.26 17.20
C PRO A 61 26.56 40.66 18.29
N HIS A 62 25.36 41.22 18.47
CA HIS A 62 24.34 40.75 19.39
C HIS A 62 23.15 40.20 18.61
N PHE A 63 22.77 38.97 18.93
CA PHE A 63 21.67 38.27 18.29
C PHE A 63 20.58 37.93 19.29
N VAL A 64 19.33 38.09 18.86
CA VAL A 64 18.14 37.64 19.59
C VAL A 64 17.45 36.58 18.74
N GLU A 65 17.20 35.42 19.34
CA GLU A 65 16.49 34.34 18.65
C GLU A 65 15.02 34.71 18.37
N MET A 66 14.56 34.44 17.15
CA MET A 66 13.18 34.58 16.71
C MET A 66 12.67 33.27 16.12
N GLY A 67 11.63 32.68 16.72
CA GLY A 67 11.00 31.44 16.24
C GLY A 67 10.33 30.63 17.36
N PRO A 68 9.81 29.43 17.02
CA PRO A 68 9.90 28.79 15.71
C PRO A 68 8.94 29.38 14.67
N TYR A 69 9.37 29.30 13.41
CA TYR A 69 8.51 29.33 12.23
C TYR A 69 8.39 27.90 11.70
N THR A 70 7.21 27.32 11.83
CA THR A 70 6.99 25.88 11.69
C THR A 70 6.34 25.55 10.35
N PHE A 71 6.91 24.57 9.65
CA PHE A 71 6.40 24.06 8.38
C PHE A 71 6.15 22.56 8.53
N SER A 72 4.97 22.10 8.11
CA SER A 72 4.73 20.67 7.89
C SER A 72 5.52 20.24 6.66
N GLU A 73 6.28 19.15 6.80
CA GLU A 73 7.18 18.64 5.78
C GLU A 73 6.71 17.25 5.33
N VAL A 74 6.60 17.05 4.02
CA VAL A 74 6.23 15.78 3.40
C VAL A 74 7.29 15.38 2.38
N HIS A 75 7.71 14.13 2.47
CA HIS A 75 8.78 13.55 1.67
C HIS A 75 8.21 12.46 0.76
N GLU A 76 8.47 12.56 -0.53
CA GLU A 76 8.01 11.61 -1.54
C GLU A 76 9.16 11.22 -2.46
N ARG A 77 9.36 9.91 -2.64
CA ARG A 77 10.29 9.39 -3.64
C ARG A 77 9.60 9.37 -4.99
N VAL A 78 10.20 10.03 -5.97
CA VAL A 78 9.69 10.15 -7.34
C VAL A 78 10.71 9.61 -8.34
N ASN A 79 10.27 9.36 -9.57
CA ASN A 79 11.14 8.90 -10.67
C ASN A 79 11.96 7.65 -10.32
N LEU A 80 11.34 6.66 -9.66
CA LEU A 80 12.03 5.45 -9.23
C LEU A 80 12.46 4.60 -10.44
N VAL A 81 13.75 4.25 -10.48
CA VAL A 81 14.36 3.35 -11.45
C VAL A 81 14.97 2.17 -10.69
N TRP A 82 14.46 0.97 -10.94
CA TRP A 82 14.98 -0.25 -10.33
C TRP A 82 16.14 -0.79 -11.17
N ASN A 83 17.27 -1.04 -10.50
CA ASN A 83 18.49 -1.51 -11.14
C ASN A 83 18.69 -3.02 -10.90
N ASP A 84 19.31 -3.71 -11.86
CA ASP A 84 19.58 -5.17 -11.77
C ASP A 84 20.54 -5.56 -10.63
N ASN A 85 21.24 -4.60 -10.03
CA ASN A 85 22.21 -4.79 -8.96
C ASN A 85 21.60 -4.65 -7.54
N TYR A 86 20.30 -4.95 -7.38
CA TYR A 86 19.57 -4.86 -6.09
C TYR A 86 19.55 -3.44 -5.49
N THR A 87 19.65 -2.42 -6.34
CA THR A 87 19.51 -1.01 -5.93
C THR A 87 18.33 -0.36 -6.63
N VAL A 88 17.86 0.74 -6.04
CA VAL A 88 16.85 1.61 -6.62
C VAL A 88 17.40 3.03 -6.65
N THR A 89 17.29 3.67 -7.79
CA THR A 89 17.63 5.07 -7.99
C THR A 89 16.34 5.89 -7.95
N TYR A 90 16.32 6.99 -7.22
CA TYR A 90 15.16 7.86 -7.08
C TYR A 90 15.56 9.32 -6.88
N GLU A 91 14.59 10.19 -7.07
CA GLU A 91 14.65 11.61 -6.75
C GLU A 91 13.73 11.89 -5.56
N GLN A 92 14.10 12.86 -4.73
CA GLN A 92 13.38 13.16 -3.49
C GLN A 92 12.61 14.47 -3.66
N ARG A 93 11.28 14.39 -3.77
CA ARG A 93 10.40 15.56 -3.71
C ARG A 93 10.07 15.89 -2.27
N ARG A 94 10.34 17.13 -1.87
CA ARG A 94 9.99 17.66 -0.55
C ARG A 94 8.98 18.79 -0.66
N THR A 95 7.96 18.73 0.19
CA THR A 95 6.89 19.75 0.25
C THR A 95 6.86 20.36 1.64
N TRP A 96 6.87 21.70 1.70
CA TRP A 96 6.72 22.44 2.96
C TRP A 96 5.47 23.28 2.95
N HIS A 97 4.65 23.15 4.00
CA HIS A 97 3.45 23.94 4.22
C HIS A 97 3.54 24.67 5.56
N PHE A 98 3.44 26.00 5.57
CA PHE A 98 3.52 26.80 6.79
C PHE A 98 2.36 26.49 7.75
N VAL A 99 2.65 26.32 9.04
CA VAL A 99 1.67 26.01 10.09
C VAL A 99 1.65 27.16 11.11
N PRO A 100 0.73 28.13 10.97
CA PRO A 100 0.65 29.29 11.86
C PRO A 100 0.43 28.90 13.33
N GLU A 101 -0.34 27.84 13.60
CA GLU A 101 -0.71 27.41 14.96
C GLU A 101 0.48 26.90 15.79
N LEU A 102 1.52 26.39 15.13
CA LEU A 102 2.75 25.91 15.75
C LEU A 102 3.90 26.93 15.63
N SER A 103 3.63 28.12 15.12
CA SER A 103 4.61 29.19 14.92
C SER A 103 4.40 30.31 15.93
N LYS A 104 5.47 30.90 16.45
CA LYS A 104 5.35 32.09 17.34
C LYS A 104 5.14 33.40 16.57
N GLY A 105 5.38 33.39 15.25
CA GLY A 105 5.37 34.56 14.40
C GLY A 105 4.76 34.30 13.02
N THR A 106 4.74 35.32 12.18
CA THR A 106 4.24 35.25 10.80
C THR A 106 5.37 35.31 9.78
N LEU A 107 5.11 34.87 8.54
CA LEU A 107 6.11 34.97 7.46
C LEU A 107 6.45 36.41 7.07
N ASN A 108 5.70 37.40 7.55
CA ASN A 108 5.95 38.82 7.31
C ASN A 108 6.83 39.45 8.38
N ASP A 109 7.19 38.70 9.43
CA ASP A 109 8.04 39.21 10.51
C ASP A 109 9.41 39.57 9.93
N GLU A 110 9.87 40.77 10.20
CA GLU A 110 11.15 41.25 9.69
C GLU A 110 12.30 40.79 10.58
N VAL A 111 13.32 40.23 9.94
CA VAL A 111 14.56 39.81 10.60
C VAL A 111 15.72 40.59 9.99
N THR A 112 16.55 41.17 10.86
CA THR A 112 17.82 41.80 10.51
C THR A 112 18.90 40.72 10.41
N ASN A 113 19.41 40.47 9.22
CA ASN A 113 20.44 39.45 8.98
C ASN A 113 21.62 40.01 8.18
N LEU A 114 22.77 39.34 8.27
CA LEU A 114 23.92 39.59 7.40
C LEU A 114 23.50 39.44 5.94
N ASN A 115 23.92 40.37 5.09
CA ASN A 115 23.57 40.36 3.68
C ASN A 115 24.45 39.35 2.91
N VAL A 116 24.02 38.09 2.93
CA VAL A 116 24.73 36.94 2.34
C VAL A 116 25.07 37.16 0.86
N ILE A 117 24.21 37.82 0.09
CA ILE A 117 24.45 38.09 -1.34
C ILE A 117 25.72 38.93 -1.51
N THR A 118 25.82 40.02 -0.75
CA THR A 118 26.95 40.93 -0.84
C THR A 118 28.22 40.33 -0.24
N LEU A 119 28.09 39.50 0.80
CA LEU A 119 29.21 38.76 1.39
C LEU A 119 29.77 37.78 0.37
N ASN A 120 28.93 37.00 -0.29
CA ASN A 120 29.34 36.02 -1.29
C ASN A 120 30.00 36.70 -2.49
N ALA A 121 29.43 37.80 -2.97
CA ALA A 121 30.05 38.60 -4.03
C ALA A 121 31.45 39.08 -3.64
N ALA A 122 31.62 39.63 -2.44
CA ALA A 122 32.92 40.06 -1.93
C ALA A 122 33.90 38.88 -1.75
N HIS A 123 33.42 37.75 -1.24
CA HIS A 123 34.21 36.54 -1.00
C HIS A 123 34.73 35.94 -2.31
N PHE A 124 33.87 35.74 -3.31
CA PHE A 124 34.25 35.21 -4.61
C PHE A 124 35.23 36.14 -5.35
N LEU A 125 35.02 37.45 -5.25
CA LEU A 125 35.85 38.44 -5.93
C LEU A 125 37.10 38.86 -5.15
N ARG A 126 37.37 38.30 -3.96
CA ARG A 126 38.51 38.68 -3.09
C ARG A 126 39.86 38.53 -3.77
N ASN A 127 40.00 37.62 -4.72
CA ASN A 127 41.24 37.37 -5.46
C ASN A 127 41.20 37.88 -6.92
N SER A 128 40.11 38.54 -7.32
CA SER A 128 39.94 39.06 -8.69
C SER A 128 40.73 40.36 -8.93
N ASN A 129 40.79 40.78 -10.19
CA ASN A 129 41.49 42.01 -10.62
C ASN A 129 40.96 43.27 -9.91
N SER A 130 41.85 44.18 -9.53
CA SER A 130 41.51 45.40 -8.77
C SER A 130 40.46 46.30 -9.45
N LEU A 131 40.41 46.33 -10.78
CA LEU A 131 39.40 47.10 -11.53
C LEU A 131 37.98 46.53 -11.33
N LEU A 132 37.83 45.20 -11.33
CA LEU A 132 36.55 44.54 -11.12
C LEU A 132 36.06 44.74 -9.68
N LYS A 133 36.97 44.59 -8.70
CA LYS A 133 36.68 44.92 -7.29
C LYS A 133 36.19 46.36 -7.13
N LEU A 134 36.86 47.31 -7.79
CA LEU A 134 36.48 48.73 -7.74
C LEU A 134 35.07 48.97 -8.30
N LEU A 135 34.75 48.39 -9.46
CA LEU A 135 33.43 48.52 -10.09
C LEU A 135 32.32 47.97 -9.19
N ILE A 136 32.51 46.75 -8.66
CA ILE A 136 31.51 46.14 -7.77
C ILE A 136 31.41 46.91 -6.44
N ASN A 137 32.52 47.34 -5.85
CA ASN A 137 32.51 48.15 -4.63
C ASN A 137 31.82 49.51 -4.85
N MET A 138 31.97 50.14 -6.02
CA MET A 138 31.23 51.35 -6.39
C MET A 138 29.73 51.07 -6.52
N PHE A 139 29.36 49.98 -7.18
CA PHE A 139 27.97 49.55 -7.30
C PHE A 139 27.32 49.30 -5.93
N LEU A 140 28.00 48.55 -5.05
CA LEU A 140 27.53 48.31 -3.68
C LEU A 140 27.28 49.62 -2.91
N LYS A 141 28.15 50.63 -3.08
CA LYS A 141 27.98 51.95 -2.47
C LYS A 141 26.79 52.73 -3.05
N MET A 142 26.57 52.66 -4.36
CA MET A 142 25.48 53.37 -5.04
C MET A 142 24.11 52.78 -4.72
N GLU A 143 24.01 51.45 -4.70
CA GLU A 143 22.76 50.73 -4.38
C GLU A 143 22.40 50.83 -2.88
N GLY A 144 23.33 51.31 -2.05
CA GLY A 144 23.16 51.31 -0.60
C GLY A 144 23.15 49.89 -0.03
N SER A 145 23.86 48.96 -0.67
CA SER A 145 23.97 47.57 -0.25
C SER A 145 24.76 47.47 1.06
N LEU A 146 24.02 47.46 2.17
CA LEU A 146 24.55 47.38 3.53
C LEU A 146 25.08 45.97 3.87
N LEU A 147 25.99 45.93 4.84
CA LEU A 147 26.49 44.70 5.48
C LEU A 147 25.34 43.80 6.00
N TRP A 148 24.23 44.41 6.41
CA TRP A 148 23.05 43.75 6.92
C TRP A 148 21.80 44.28 6.23
N ARG A 149 20.71 43.50 6.20
CA ARG A 149 19.44 43.93 5.62
C ARG A 149 18.27 43.35 6.40
N ASN A 150 17.20 44.13 6.53
CA ASN A 150 15.93 43.69 7.10
C ASN A 150 15.10 43.07 6.00
N LYS A 151 14.66 41.83 6.21
CA LYS A 151 13.83 41.10 5.27
C LYS A 151 12.78 40.26 5.98
N PRO A 152 11.59 40.08 5.39
CA PRO A 152 10.59 39.21 5.96
C PRO A 152 11.06 37.76 5.90
N VAL A 153 10.70 36.98 6.92
CA VAL A 153 11.04 35.55 7.02
C VAL A 153 10.65 34.75 5.77
N GLY A 154 9.49 35.05 5.17
CA GLY A 154 9.03 34.40 3.94
C GLY A 154 9.98 34.60 2.75
N GLU A 155 10.58 35.78 2.61
CA GLU A 155 11.59 36.07 1.58
C GLU A 155 12.91 35.35 1.85
N LEU A 156 13.36 35.32 3.10
CA LEU A 156 14.62 34.67 3.49
C LEU A 156 14.57 33.14 3.37
N LEU A 157 13.39 32.53 3.49
CA LEU A 157 13.22 31.07 3.39
C LEU A 157 12.91 30.61 1.96
N PHE A 158 11.65 30.69 1.53
CA PHE A 158 11.16 30.00 0.33
C PHE A 158 10.83 30.95 -0.84
N GLN A 159 10.39 32.19 -0.59
CA GLN A 159 9.98 33.11 -1.67
C GLN A 159 11.18 33.70 -2.45
N GLY A 160 12.28 33.89 -1.74
CA GLY A 160 13.55 34.40 -2.25
C GLY A 160 13.61 35.91 -2.41
N VAL A 161 14.72 36.49 -1.97
CA VAL A 161 15.11 37.89 -2.15
C VAL A 161 15.70 38.07 -3.55
N LYS A 162 15.11 38.98 -4.33
CA LYS A 162 15.74 39.51 -5.55
C LYS A 162 16.71 40.62 -5.16
N ASP A 163 17.88 40.62 -5.78
CA ASP A 163 18.88 41.66 -5.55
C ASP A 163 19.53 42.08 -6.87
N PRO A 164 19.57 43.38 -7.20
CA PRO A 164 20.19 43.87 -8.43
C PRO A 164 21.67 43.48 -8.60
N LEU A 165 22.37 43.21 -7.50
CA LEU A 165 23.74 42.71 -7.55
C LEU A 165 23.81 41.32 -8.21
N LEU A 166 22.82 40.45 -7.97
CA LEU A 166 22.79 39.13 -8.61
C LEU A 166 22.59 39.25 -10.12
N ASP A 167 21.75 40.18 -10.56
CA ASP A 167 21.52 40.44 -11.98
C ASP A 167 22.80 41.00 -12.65
N LEU A 168 23.47 41.96 -11.99
CA LEU A 168 24.75 42.50 -12.46
C LEU A 168 25.81 41.40 -12.56
N LEU A 169 25.97 40.58 -11.52
CA LEU A 169 26.98 39.53 -11.49
C LEU A 169 26.79 38.48 -12.59
N LYS A 170 25.54 38.21 -13.02
CA LYS A 170 25.26 37.33 -14.16
C LYS A 170 25.63 37.92 -15.51
N THR A 171 25.46 39.23 -15.68
CA THR A 171 25.90 39.90 -16.92
C THR A 171 27.42 39.88 -17.08
N ILE A 172 28.15 39.81 -15.95
CA ILE A 172 29.59 39.68 -15.91
C ILE A 172 29.93 38.18 -16.02
N ASN A 173 29.89 37.65 -17.24
CA ASN A 173 30.22 36.27 -17.56
C ASN A 173 31.72 35.98 -17.33
N SER A 174 32.10 35.75 -16.08
CA SER A 174 33.43 35.32 -15.67
C SER A 174 33.39 33.84 -15.28
N SER A 175 34.43 33.09 -15.64
CA SER A 175 34.59 31.67 -15.29
C SER A 175 34.61 31.41 -13.77
N GLU A 176 34.89 32.44 -12.96
CA GLU A 176 34.91 32.37 -11.50
C GLU A 176 33.53 32.55 -10.84
N LEU A 177 32.49 32.93 -11.60
CA LEU A 177 31.22 33.41 -11.05
C LEU A 177 30.00 32.72 -11.69
N ASN A 178 29.94 31.39 -11.58
CA ASN A 178 28.75 30.63 -11.95
C ASN A 178 27.74 30.62 -10.80
N ILE A 179 26.86 31.63 -10.75
CA ILE A 179 25.74 31.68 -9.79
C ILE A 179 24.49 31.08 -10.46
N PRO A 180 24.04 29.87 -10.09
CA PRO A 180 22.95 29.19 -10.78
C PRO A 180 21.55 29.70 -10.37
N PHE A 181 21.44 30.73 -9.52
CA PHE A 181 20.17 31.16 -8.92
C PHE A 181 19.84 32.64 -9.18
N ASP A 182 18.56 32.95 -9.44
CA ASP A 182 18.01 34.31 -9.66
C ASP A 182 17.66 35.05 -8.38
N LYS A 183 17.52 34.32 -7.28
CA LYS A 183 17.14 34.86 -5.98
C LYS A 183 17.92 34.17 -4.90
N PHE A 184 18.09 34.86 -3.78
CA PHE A 184 18.66 34.27 -2.58
C PHE A 184 17.56 33.90 -1.59
N GLY A 185 17.70 32.72 -0.98
CA GLY A 185 16.99 32.33 0.23
C GLY A 185 17.39 30.90 0.59
N TRP A 186 17.26 30.55 1.87
CA TRP A 186 17.83 29.32 2.41
C TRP A 186 17.24 28.05 1.78
N PHE A 187 15.99 28.11 1.31
CA PHE A 187 15.26 26.98 0.72
C PHE A 187 14.59 27.32 -0.62
N VAL A 188 15.08 28.35 -1.31
CA VAL A 188 14.51 28.81 -2.59
C VAL A 188 14.64 27.74 -3.67
N GLY A 189 13.54 27.50 -4.40
CA GLY A 189 13.50 26.52 -5.49
C GLY A 189 13.52 25.06 -5.03
N ARG A 190 13.46 24.80 -3.72
CA ARG A 190 13.43 23.45 -3.15
C ARG A 190 12.02 22.90 -3.00
N ASN A 191 11.05 23.76 -2.66
CA ASN A 191 9.66 23.34 -2.45
C ASN A 191 9.04 22.76 -3.74
N LEU A 192 8.54 21.53 -3.68
CA LEU A 192 7.98 20.78 -4.81
C LEU A 192 8.99 20.51 -5.96
N SER A 193 10.29 20.60 -5.67
CA SER A 193 11.34 20.25 -6.64
C SER A 193 11.71 18.78 -6.52
N ASP A 194 11.75 18.09 -7.64
CA ASP A 194 12.17 16.68 -7.71
C ASP A 194 13.71 16.58 -7.74
N THR A 195 14.38 17.52 -8.41
CA THR A 195 15.81 17.41 -8.78
C THR A 195 16.76 18.15 -7.84
N PHE A 196 16.26 19.01 -6.94
CA PHE A 196 17.11 19.88 -6.11
C PHE A 196 18.08 19.11 -5.21
N ASP A 197 17.58 18.05 -4.54
CA ASP A 197 18.39 17.23 -3.63
C ASP A 197 19.31 16.25 -4.38
N GLY A 198 19.16 16.14 -5.71
CA GLY A 198 19.89 15.21 -6.56
C GLY A 198 19.27 13.82 -6.64
N THR A 199 19.97 12.91 -7.31
CA THR A 199 19.56 11.51 -7.45
C THR A 199 20.22 10.64 -6.38
N PHE A 200 19.42 9.81 -5.71
CA PHE A 200 19.87 8.88 -4.69
C PHE A 200 19.79 7.46 -5.21
N THR A 201 20.88 6.70 -5.10
CA THR A 201 20.87 5.25 -5.35
C THR A 201 21.04 4.53 -4.02
N MET A 202 20.04 3.72 -3.64
CA MET A 202 20.03 2.98 -2.38
C MET A 202 19.82 1.49 -2.58
N LYS A 203 20.29 0.69 -1.64
CA LYS A 203 20.03 -0.76 -1.60
C LYS A 203 18.59 -1.07 -1.23
N THR A 204 17.99 -2.01 -1.96
CA THR A 204 16.58 -2.42 -1.75
C THR A 204 16.42 -3.42 -0.61
N GLY A 205 17.51 -4.08 -0.18
CA GLY A 205 17.47 -5.17 0.80
C GLY A 205 17.21 -6.55 0.19
N ALA A 206 17.17 -6.67 -1.14
CA ALA A 206 17.05 -7.96 -1.82
C ALA A 206 18.29 -8.87 -1.63
N ASP A 207 19.47 -8.28 -1.40
CA ASP A 207 20.71 -8.97 -1.02
C ASP A 207 20.80 -9.27 0.50
N GLY A 208 19.88 -8.73 1.30
CA GLY A 208 19.78 -8.92 2.75
C GLY A 208 19.21 -7.69 3.46
N LEU A 209 18.47 -7.90 4.54
CA LEU A 209 17.82 -6.82 5.31
C LEU A 209 18.80 -5.87 6.01
N GLU A 210 20.01 -6.34 6.34
CA GLU A 210 21.04 -5.53 7.02
C GLU A 210 21.54 -4.37 6.17
N GLY A 211 21.47 -4.49 4.83
CA GLY A 211 21.91 -3.47 3.88
C GLY A 211 20.78 -2.57 3.38
N MET A 212 19.53 -2.79 3.80
CA MET A 212 18.37 -2.06 3.29
C MET A 212 18.44 -0.57 3.61
N GLY A 213 18.15 0.28 2.61
CA GLY A 213 18.12 1.74 2.78
C GLY A 213 19.47 2.43 2.78
N PHE A 214 20.58 1.70 2.77
CA PHE A 214 21.92 2.29 2.62
C PHE A 214 22.12 2.86 1.22
N LEU A 215 22.60 4.10 1.15
CA LEU A 215 23.01 4.76 -0.07
C LEU A 215 24.33 4.18 -0.57
N THR A 216 24.41 4.01 -1.89
CA THR A 216 25.63 3.59 -2.60
C THR A 216 26.17 4.70 -3.49
N GLN A 217 25.29 5.55 -4.02
CA GLN A 217 25.67 6.66 -4.89
C GLN A 217 24.74 7.85 -4.66
N TRP A 218 25.29 9.05 -4.87
CA TRP A 218 24.56 10.30 -4.95
C TRP A 218 25.00 11.02 -6.23
N ASN A 219 24.05 11.49 -7.04
CA ASN A 219 24.29 12.05 -8.37
C ASN A 219 25.14 11.14 -9.29
N GLY A 220 24.89 9.83 -9.22
CA GLY A 220 25.59 8.82 -10.03
C GLY A 220 27.02 8.49 -9.59
N SER A 221 27.52 9.06 -8.50
CA SER A 221 28.86 8.82 -7.98
C SER A 221 28.83 8.25 -6.55
N PRO A 222 29.69 7.26 -6.21
CA PRO A 222 29.84 6.77 -4.83
C PRO A 222 30.63 7.75 -3.93
N HIS A 223 31.15 8.83 -4.50
CA HIS A 223 31.92 9.84 -3.80
C HIS A 223 31.46 11.23 -4.22
N THR A 224 31.25 12.13 -3.26
CA THR A 224 30.67 13.47 -3.47
C THR A 224 31.60 14.40 -4.23
N GLY A 225 32.91 14.15 -4.17
CA GLY A 225 33.95 14.97 -4.81
C GLY A 225 34.28 16.24 -4.04
N MET A 226 33.56 16.53 -2.95
CA MET A 226 33.71 17.75 -2.16
C MET A 226 34.75 17.61 -1.05
N TYR A 227 34.91 16.41 -0.50
CA TYR A 227 35.78 16.11 0.65
C TYR A 227 36.79 15.01 0.28
N ARG A 228 37.92 14.95 0.99
CA ARG A 228 39.02 14.03 0.65
C ARG A 228 38.83 12.64 1.24
N GLY A 229 39.32 11.61 0.56
CA GLY A 229 39.36 10.24 1.07
C GLY A 229 37.99 9.73 1.53
N LYS A 230 37.95 9.07 2.69
CA LYS A 230 36.70 8.48 3.22
C LYS A 230 35.64 9.51 3.62
N CYS A 231 36.04 10.76 3.88
CA CYS A 231 35.11 11.81 4.28
C CYS A 231 34.12 12.20 3.19
N GLY A 232 34.46 11.96 1.92
CA GLY A 232 33.60 12.24 0.77
C GLY A 232 32.82 11.02 0.25
N GLU A 233 32.98 9.84 0.86
CA GLU A 233 32.23 8.64 0.49
C GLU A 233 30.74 8.80 0.81
N VAL A 234 29.88 8.43 -0.14
CA VAL A 234 28.44 8.38 0.05
C VAL A 234 28.11 7.10 0.81
N TYR A 235 27.75 7.23 2.08
CA TYR A 235 27.46 6.09 2.95
C TYR A 235 26.44 6.46 4.03
N GLY A 236 25.67 5.48 4.50
CA GLY A 236 24.57 5.69 5.44
C GLY A 236 23.20 5.69 4.76
N THR A 237 22.15 5.96 5.52
CA THR A 237 20.77 6.01 5.02
C THR A 237 20.36 7.45 4.70
N SER A 238 19.25 7.65 4.01
CA SER A 238 18.66 8.99 3.84
C SER A 238 18.07 9.56 5.14
N GLY A 239 18.07 8.79 6.25
CA GLY A 239 17.48 9.16 7.54
C GLY A 239 16.02 8.73 7.73
N GLU A 240 15.35 8.30 6.66
CA GLU A 240 13.93 7.90 6.66
C GLU A 240 13.71 6.39 6.80
N LEU A 241 14.62 5.60 6.23
CA LEU A 241 14.56 4.15 6.21
C LEU A 241 15.83 3.59 6.85
N TRP A 242 15.64 2.70 7.82
CA TRP A 242 16.74 2.08 8.56
C TRP A 242 16.72 0.57 8.36
N PRO A 243 17.89 -0.07 8.32
CA PRO A 243 17.98 -1.53 8.21
C PRO A 243 17.42 -2.19 9.47
N ALA A 244 16.74 -3.32 9.30
CA ALA A 244 16.33 -4.17 10.40
C ALA A 244 17.49 -5.07 10.81
N THR A 245 18.03 -4.90 12.02
CA THR A 245 19.17 -5.67 12.52
C THR A 245 18.80 -6.50 13.73
N SER A 246 19.38 -7.70 13.84
CA SER A 246 19.17 -8.58 15.01
C SER A 246 19.87 -8.09 16.27
N THR A 247 20.90 -7.26 16.11
CA THR A 247 21.66 -6.61 17.17
C THR A 247 21.47 -5.10 17.11
N VAL A 248 21.47 -4.46 18.27
CA VAL A 248 21.43 -2.99 18.36
C VAL A 248 22.78 -2.45 17.86
N PRO A 249 22.84 -1.69 16.76
CA PRO A 249 24.11 -1.17 16.28
C PRO A 249 24.65 -0.11 17.26
N PRO A 250 25.97 -0.04 17.48
CA PRO A 250 26.56 0.94 18.40
C PRO A 250 26.47 2.37 17.84
N ASN A 251 26.44 2.50 16.51
CA ASN A 251 26.35 3.76 15.81
C ASN A 251 25.46 3.62 14.56
N ILE A 252 24.89 4.73 14.13
CA ILE A 252 24.10 4.83 12.91
C ILE A 252 24.65 5.96 12.05
N THR A 253 24.56 5.82 10.73
CA THR A 253 25.05 6.84 9.79
C THR A 253 23.93 7.27 8.86
N LEU A 254 23.71 8.58 8.76
CA LEU A 254 22.81 9.20 7.80
C LEU A 254 23.57 10.07 6.80
N PHE A 255 23.05 10.24 5.60
CA PHE A 255 23.61 11.10 4.56
C PHE A 255 22.65 12.27 4.27
N PRO A 256 22.79 13.40 4.98
CA PRO A 256 22.10 14.63 4.64
C PRO A 256 22.70 15.27 3.38
N SER A 257 21.91 15.36 2.30
CA SER A 257 22.29 16.05 1.06
C SER A 257 22.65 17.52 1.28
N ASP A 258 22.09 18.16 2.31
CA ASP A 258 22.31 19.56 2.65
C ASP A 258 23.76 19.92 3.00
N VAL A 259 24.54 18.95 3.47
CA VAL A 259 25.98 19.11 3.79
C VAL A 259 26.88 18.22 2.95
N CYS A 260 26.31 17.53 1.95
CA CYS A 260 27.03 16.67 0.99
C CYS A 260 27.96 15.65 1.67
N ARG A 261 27.59 15.10 2.84
CA ARG A 261 28.40 14.10 3.55
C ARG A 261 27.59 13.27 4.52
N SER A 262 28.20 12.17 4.95
CA SER A 262 27.67 11.27 5.96
C SER A 262 27.91 11.79 7.39
N ILE A 263 26.90 11.70 8.25
CA ILE A 263 26.95 12.02 9.69
C ILE A 263 26.69 10.74 10.48
N THR A 264 27.57 10.44 11.42
CA THR A 264 27.45 9.26 12.30
C THR A 264 27.03 9.68 13.70
N LEU A 265 26.00 9.02 14.25
CA LEU A 265 25.46 9.24 15.60
C LEU A 265 25.79 8.03 16.49
N GLN A 266 26.02 8.25 17.77
CA GLN A 266 26.37 7.20 18.73
C GLN A 266 25.21 6.83 19.65
N GLY A 267 25.02 5.52 19.85
CA GLY A 267 24.03 4.99 20.78
C GLY A 267 24.44 5.30 22.22
N THR A 268 23.50 5.85 23.00
CA THR A 268 23.76 6.30 24.38
C THR A 268 22.89 5.57 25.38
N GLU A 269 21.58 5.81 25.34
CA GLU A 269 20.62 5.32 26.33
C GLU A 269 19.43 4.62 25.66
N GLN A 270 18.85 3.66 26.38
CA GLN A 270 17.56 3.07 25.99
C GLN A 270 16.44 4.01 26.40
N VAL A 271 15.53 4.27 25.47
CA VAL A 271 14.36 5.13 25.65
C VAL A 271 13.10 4.35 25.33
N SER A 272 12.01 4.68 26.01
CA SER A 272 10.72 4.06 25.75
C SER A 272 9.67 5.12 25.40
N LEU A 273 9.03 4.98 24.24
CA LEU A 273 7.96 5.86 23.79
C LEU A 273 6.71 5.03 23.51
N TYR A 274 5.58 5.38 24.12
CA TYR A 274 4.33 4.60 24.05
C TYR A 274 4.52 3.10 24.32
N ASN A 275 5.39 2.68 25.25
CA ASN A 275 5.73 1.27 25.53
C ASN A 275 6.47 0.53 24.39
N ILE A 276 7.07 1.25 23.44
CA ILE A 276 8.01 0.70 22.46
C ILE A 276 9.42 1.06 22.94
N GLN A 277 10.28 0.07 23.10
CA GLN A 277 11.68 0.25 23.51
C GLN A 277 12.52 0.64 22.28
N GLY A 278 13.38 1.64 22.42
CA GLY A 278 14.29 2.08 21.38
C GLY A 278 15.65 2.48 21.94
N MET A 279 16.62 2.66 21.05
CA MET A 279 17.96 3.17 21.36
C MET A 279 18.05 4.62 20.90
N LYS A 280 18.53 5.51 21.77
CA LYS A 280 18.78 6.91 21.44
C LYS A 280 20.20 7.09 20.91
N TYR A 281 20.30 7.52 19.66
CA TYR A 281 21.53 7.87 18.98
C TYR A 281 21.72 9.39 18.98
N VAL A 282 22.87 9.89 19.45
CA VAL A 282 23.15 11.32 19.55
C VAL A 282 24.34 11.74 18.68
N GLY A 283 24.30 12.97 18.19
CA GLY A 283 25.46 13.61 17.55
C GLY A 283 26.42 14.13 18.60
N ASP A 284 27.58 13.51 18.74
CA ASP A 284 28.64 13.95 19.66
C ASP A 284 29.59 14.96 19.00
N ASP A 285 30.63 15.36 19.72
CA ASP A 285 31.61 16.35 19.26
C ASP A 285 32.50 15.85 18.10
N ARG A 286 32.39 14.56 17.71
CA ARG A 286 33.03 14.01 16.49
C ARG A 286 32.37 14.50 15.23
N VAL A 287 31.07 14.79 15.27
CA VAL A 287 30.28 15.12 14.06
C VAL A 287 30.90 16.30 13.34
N PHE A 288 31.24 17.38 14.05
CA PHE A 288 31.83 18.59 13.47
C PHE A 288 33.28 18.82 13.92
N ASP A 289 34.01 17.75 14.21
CA ASP A 289 35.47 17.82 14.36
C ASP A 289 36.13 17.95 12.98
N ASN A 290 37.38 18.41 12.94
CA ASN A 290 38.16 18.58 11.73
C ASN A 290 39.59 18.03 11.86
N GLY A 291 39.79 17.01 12.72
CA GLY A 291 41.08 16.40 12.97
C GLY A 291 41.76 16.87 14.24
N VAL A 292 41.18 17.84 14.97
CA VAL A 292 41.74 18.38 16.22
C VAL A 292 41.59 17.38 17.34
N LYS A 293 40.37 16.85 17.54
CA LYS A 293 40.10 15.85 18.58
C LYS A 293 40.20 14.43 18.03
N TYR A 294 39.79 14.23 16.78
CA TYR A 294 39.63 12.91 16.16
C TYR A 294 40.40 12.85 14.83
N PRO A 295 41.55 12.16 14.75
CA PRO A 295 42.40 12.16 13.56
C PRO A 295 41.69 11.72 12.27
N GLU A 296 40.71 10.82 12.36
CA GLU A 296 39.87 10.37 11.25
C GLU A 296 39.03 11.48 10.62
N ALA A 297 38.73 12.55 11.38
CA ALA A 297 37.96 13.72 10.96
C ALA A 297 38.78 14.72 10.13
N SER A 298 40.10 14.54 10.04
CA SER A 298 41.02 15.48 9.37
C SER A 298 40.72 15.69 7.88
N CYS A 299 40.05 14.72 7.23
CA CYS A 299 39.71 14.83 5.81
C CYS A 299 38.49 15.73 5.51
N TRP A 300 37.78 16.22 6.53
CA TRP A 300 36.73 17.24 6.39
C TRP A 300 37.29 18.66 6.27
N CYS A 301 38.57 18.85 6.53
CA CYS A 301 39.27 20.11 6.26
C CYS A 301 39.43 20.28 4.73
N ASN A 302 38.83 21.35 4.20
CA ASN A 302 38.86 21.70 2.77
C ASN A 302 40.19 22.36 2.36
N ALA A 303 40.95 22.89 3.33
CA ALA A 303 42.27 23.45 3.06
C ALA A 303 43.27 22.37 2.60
N ASN A 304 44.39 22.82 2.04
CA ASN A 304 45.52 21.94 1.76
C ASN A 304 45.92 21.18 3.04
N PRO A 305 46.29 19.89 2.96
CA PRO A 305 46.63 19.10 4.15
C PRO A 305 47.69 19.75 5.06
N ALA A 306 48.59 20.55 4.50
CA ALA A 306 49.60 21.31 5.26
C ALA A 306 49.03 22.47 6.09
N HIS A 307 47.82 22.93 5.80
CA HIS A 307 47.11 24.04 6.45
C HIS A 307 45.89 23.55 7.27
N CYS A 308 45.77 22.24 7.49
CA CYS A 308 44.74 21.67 8.35
C CYS A 308 45.27 21.45 9.78
N PRO A 309 44.45 21.66 10.82
CA PRO A 309 43.05 22.10 10.79
C PRO A 309 42.90 23.60 10.49
N ASP A 310 41.93 23.96 9.64
CA ASP A 310 41.62 25.34 9.20
C ASP A 310 40.62 26.05 10.12
N LEU A 311 39.89 25.29 10.94
CA LEU A 311 38.90 25.76 11.90
C LEU A 311 39.17 25.20 13.29
N LYS A 312 38.49 25.74 14.30
CA LYS A 312 38.41 25.14 15.62
C LYS A 312 37.29 24.09 15.65
N PRO A 313 37.34 23.11 16.58
CA PRO A 313 36.38 22.01 16.59
C PRO A 313 34.93 22.48 16.85
N GLY A 314 33.97 21.78 16.25
CA GLY A 314 32.52 21.99 16.40
C GLY A 314 31.88 22.87 15.34
N VAL A 315 32.63 23.29 14.33
CA VAL A 315 32.12 23.99 13.14
C VAL A 315 32.68 23.30 11.89
N PHE A 316 31.81 23.01 10.94
CA PHE A 316 32.12 22.33 9.69
C PHE A 316 32.05 23.26 8.48
N ASN A 317 33.04 23.15 7.60
CA ASN A 317 33.13 23.94 6.38
C ASN A 317 32.30 23.32 5.24
N ALA A 318 31.11 23.88 5.00
CA ALA A 318 30.20 23.43 3.95
C ALA A 318 30.39 24.17 2.61
N SER A 319 31.43 25.00 2.48
CA SER A 319 31.63 25.87 1.30
C SER A 319 31.69 25.08 -0.01
N ALA A 320 32.38 23.94 -0.04
CA ALA A 320 32.47 23.09 -1.23
C ALA A 320 31.09 22.58 -1.69
N CYS A 321 30.21 22.23 -0.74
CA CYS A 321 28.85 21.79 -1.01
C CYS A 321 27.93 22.96 -1.45
N LYS A 322 28.24 24.20 -1.04
CA LYS A 322 27.44 25.40 -1.32
C LYS A 322 28.08 26.32 -2.35
N TYR A 323 28.52 25.76 -3.47
CA TYR A 323 29.05 26.50 -4.63
C TYR A 323 30.20 27.47 -4.29
N GLY A 324 30.98 27.17 -3.25
CA GLY A 324 32.08 27.99 -2.76
C GLY A 324 31.69 29.12 -1.81
N SER A 325 30.40 29.30 -1.49
CA SER A 325 29.93 30.28 -0.50
C SER A 325 30.59 30.03 0.87
N PRO A 326 31.00 31.06 1.64
CA PRO A 326 31.61 30.93 2.98
C PRO A 326 30.61 30.50 4.06
N THR A 327 29.88 29.42 3.79
CA THR A 327 28.82 28.87 4.62
C THR A 327 29.34 27.70 5.47
N PHE A 328 29.05 27.74 6.77
CA PHE A 328 29.54 26.81 7.78
C PHE A 328 28.38 26.23 8.59
N VAL A 329 28.52 25.00 9.05
CA VAL A 329 27.48 24.27 9.78
C VAL A 329 27.96 23.93 11.18
N SER A 330 27.09 24.08 12.17
CA SER A 330 27.35 23.68 13.56
C SER A 330 26.07 23.10 14.19
N PHE A 331 26.15 22.65 15.43
CA PHE A 331 24.93 22.49 16.24
C PHE A 331 24.38 23.86 16.67
N PRO A 332 23.09 23.94 17.05
CA PRO A 332 22.47 25.19 17.49
C PRO A 332 23.20 25.86 18.64
N HIS A 333 23.31 27.19 18.58
CA HIS A 333 24.08 28.03 19.50
C HIS A 333 25.54 27.62 19.69
N PHE A 334 26.14 26.96 18.70
CA PHE A 334 27.49 26.38 18.80
C PHE A 334 27.62 25.38 19.95
N TYR A 335 26.56 24.61 20.22
CA TYR A 335 26.60 23.49 21.16
C TYR A 335 27.71 22.49 20.75
N LEU A 336 28.51 22.03 21.73
CA LEU A 336 29.69 21.17 21.55
C LEU A 336 30.85 21.77 20.72
N ALA A 337 30.78 23.05 20.35
CA ALA A 337 31.88 23.74 19.69
C ALA A 337 32.82 24.45 20.66
N ASP A 338 33.98 24.85 20.14
CA ASP A 338 34.95 25.64 20.88
C ASP A 338 34.34 26.96 21.40
N GLU A 339 34.61 27.29 22.66
CA GLU A 339 34.03 28.45 23.35
C GLU A 339 34.36 29.79 22.65
N SER A 340 35.41 29.84 21.83
CA SER A 340 35.73 31.06 21.08
C SER A 340 34.63 31.48 20.11
N TYR A 341 33.86 30.53 19.54
CA TYR A 341 32.72 30.85 18.69
C TYR A 341 31.59 31.52 19.47
N GLN A 342 31.34 31.04 20.69
CA GLN A 342 30.31 31.59 21.57
C GLN A 342 30.72 32.95 22.14
N THR A 343 32.01 33.16 22.42
CA THR A 343 32.51 34.42 22.97
C THR A 343 32.73 35.50 21.92
N ALA A 344 32.79 35.16 20.63
CA ALA A 344 32.91 36.12 19.53
C ALA A 344 31.63 36.93 19.30
N VAL A 345 30.47 36.36 19.60
CA VAL A 345 29.14 36.98 19.47
C VAL A 345 28.42 36.98 20.82
N THR A 346 27.30 37.70 20.95
CA THR A 346 26.51 37.74 22.19
C THR A 346 25.05 37.35 21.91
N GLY A 347 24.36 36.81 22.93
CA GLY A 347 22.98 36.32 22.82
C GLY A 347 22.83 34.83 22.51
N LEU A 348 23.93 34.06 22.51
CA LEU A 348 23.89 32.62 22.34
C LEU A 348 23.85 31.87 23.69
N HIS A 349 22.99 30.85 23.78
CA HIS A 349 22.77 30.06 24.99
C HIS A 349 22.72 28.56 24.68
N PRO A 350 23.87 27.89 24.48
CA PRO A 350 23.88 26.46 24.17
C PRO A 350 23.30 25.64 25.34
N ASN A 351 22.29 24.83 25.05
CA ASN A 351 21.69 23.92 26.02
C ASN A 351 21.60 22.51 25.42
N LYS A 352 22.07 21.51 26.15
CA LYS A 352 21.99 20.10 25.72
C LYS A 352 20.56 19.66 25.44
N THR A 353 19.59 19.99 26.31
CA THR A 353 18.22 19.47 26.16
C THR A 353 17.52 20.02 24.92
N GLU A 354 17.84 21.25 24.52
CA GLU A 354 17.24 21.91 23.37
C GLU A 354 18.04 21.69 22.08
N HIS A 355 19.38 21.65 22.15
CA HIS A 355 20.24 21.73 20.96
C HIS A 355 20.96 20.41 20.60
N GLU A 356 20.71 19.33 21.34
CA GLU A 356 21.22 18.00 21.01
C GLU A 356 20.54 17.44 19.76
N PHE A 357 21.34 17.05 18.76
CA PHE A 357 20.85 16.22 17.66
C PHE A 357 20.70 14.79 18.19
N TYR A 358 19.48 14.25 18.18
CA TYR A 358 19.28 12.82 18.41
C TYR A 358 18.22 12.15 17.53
N MET A 359 18.33 10.83 17.42
CA MET A 359 17.35 9.94 16.83
C MET A 359 17.12 8.75 17.76
N ALA A 360 15.88 8.56 18.21
CA ALA A 360 15.46 7.37 18.92
C ALA A 360 14.87 6.37 17.92
N ILE A 361 15.46 5.18 17.83
CA ILE A 361 15.10 4.15 16.84
C ILE A 361 14.82 2.83 17.54
N GLU A 362 13.74 2.15 17.13
CA GLU A 362 13.48 0.77 17.53
C GLU A 362 14.44 -0.17 16.76
N PRO A 363 15.31 -0.92 17.45
CA PRO A 363 16.45 -1.59 16.81
C PRO A 363 16.07 -2.79 15.93
N SER A 364 14.97 -3.49 16.23
CA SER A 364 14.63 -4.72 15.50
C SER A 364 13.99 -4.46 14.12
N THR A 365 13.26 -3.36 13.98
CA THR A 365 12.54 -2.97 12.76
C THR A 365 13.11 -1.72 12.09
N GLY A 366 13.93 -0.93 12.80
CA GLY A 366 14.45 0.34 12.30
C GLY A 366 13.45 1.49 12.33
N ILE A 367 12.30 1.34 13.00
CA ILE A 367 11.27 2.39 13.05
C ILE A 367 11.76 3.56 13.93
N PRO A 368 11.79 4.81 13.41
CA PRO A 368 12.10 5.98 14.23
C PRO A 368 10.95 6.28 15.18
N LEU A 369 11.26 6.39 16.47
CA LEU A 369 10.31 6.69 17.55
C LEU A 369 10.19 8.20 17.77
N ASP A 370 11.34 8.87 17.92
CA ASP A 370 11.42 10.32 18.09
C ASP A 370 12.73 10.85 17.51
N VAL A 371 12.62 11.84 16.65
CA VAL A 371 13.73 12.42 15.91
C VAL A 371 13.75 13.92 16.16
N ARG A 372 14.94 14.42 16.50
CA ARG A 372 15.29 15.83 16.60
C ARG A 372 16.61 16.01 15.85
N ALA A 373 16.51 16.16 14.52
CA ALA A 373 17.67 16.49 13.69
C ALA A 373 17.82 18.01 13.69
N GLN A 374 18.94 18.52 14.21
CA GLN A 374 19.11 19.95 14.48
C GLN A 374 20.45 20.43 13.99
N LEU A 375 20.44 21.49 13.18
CA LEU A 375 21.64 22.09 12.60
C LEU A 375 21.50 23.60 12.57
N GLN A 376 22.64 24.28 12.62
CA GLN A 376 22.76 25.72 12.49
C GLN A 376 23.61 26.06 11.26
N ILE A 377 23.16 27.05 10.52
CA ILE A 377 23.86 27.64 9.38
C ILE A 377 24.50 28.95 9.83
N ASN A 378 25.78 29.09 9.53
CA ASN A 378 26.61 30.23 9.88
C ASN A 378 27.31 30.75 8.63
N GLU A 379 27.58 32.05 8.60
CA GLU A 379 28.39 32.69 7.56
C GLU A 379 29.68 33.21 8.19
N HIS A 380 30.83 32.99 7.54
CA HIS A 380 32.11 33.48 8.04
C HIS A 380 32.34 34.92 7.61
N LEU A 381 32.17 35.85 8.54
CA LEU A 381 32.49 37.25 8.35
C LEU A 381 33.97 37.45 8.66
N GLN A 382 34.73 37.94 7.69
CA GLN A 382 36.16 38.26 7.83
C GLN A 382 36.50 39.53 7.04
N PRO A 383 37.60 40.22 7.38
CA PRO A 383 38.09 41.35 6.60
C PRO A 383 38.36 40.98 5.13
N ILE A 384 37.78 41.74 4.18
CA ILE A 384 38.03 41.57 2.74
C ILE A 384 38.53 42.87 2.13
N GLU A 385 39.79 42.89 1.69
CA GLU A 385 40.40 44.05 1.06
C GLU A 385 39.77 44.39 -0.30
N GLY A 386 39.56 45.70 -0.54
CA GLY A 386 38.94 46.21 -1.77
C GLY A 386 37.42 46.38 -1.71
N PHE A 387 36.76 45.86 -0.66
CA PHE A 387 35.34 46.04 -0.42
C PHE A 387 35.11 46.83 0.87
N SER A 388 34.71 48.09 0.72
CA SER A 388 34.67 49.06 1.84
C SER A 388 33.77 48.67 3.01
N PHE A 389 32.68 47.92 2.76
CA PHE A 389 31.78 47.42 3.80
C PHE A 389 32.33 46.22 4.59
N TYR A 390 33.35 45.53 4.05
CA TYR A 390 33.95 44.32 4.61
C TYR A 390 35.40 44.52 5.06
N GLU A 391 36.00 45.67 4.83
CA GLU A 391 37.42 45.91 5.13
C GLU A 391 37.72 45.97 6.64
N HIS A 392 36.73 46.39 7.44
CA HIS A 392 36.90 46.67 8.87
C HIS A 392 35.93 45.89 9.76
N VAL A 393 35.53 44.69 9.33
CA VAL A 393 34.62 43.81 10.09
C VAL A 393 35.40 42.88 11.02
N PRO A 394 34.79 42.40 12.13
CA PRO A 394 35.42 41.36 12.95
C PRO A 394 35.53 40.04 12.18
N ASP A 395 36.57 39.26 12.49
CA ASP A 395 36.68 37.86 12.08
C ASP A 395 35.85 36.98 13.04
N ALA A 396 34.65 36.58 12.61
CA ALA A 396 33.70 35.84 13.43
C ALA A 396 32.75 34.98 12.59
N MET A 397 32.29 33.87 13.18
CA MET A 397 31.19 33.06 12.64
C MET A 397 29.86 33.69 13.01
N ILE A 398 29.13 34.20 12.02
CA ILE A 398 27.85 34.87 12.22
C ILE A 398 26.73 33.83 12.08
N PRO A 399 25.98 33.54 13.16
CA PRO A 399 24.88 32.59 13.10
C PRO A 399 23.71 33.22 12.36
N MET A 400 23.17 32.51 11.37
CA MET A 400 22.10 33.03 10.51
C MET A 400 20.75 32.46 10.93
N ILE A 401 20.64 31.13 10.82
CA ILE A 401 19.47 30.36 11.21
C ILE A 401 19.91 29.06 11.86
N TRP A 402 19.09 28.53 12.74
CA TRP A 402 19.12 27.12 13.08
C TRP A 402 17.75 26.52 12.86
N PHE A 403 17.71 25.23 12.58
CA PHE A 403 16.46 24.54 12.33
C PHE A 403 16.45 23.19 13.02
N ARG A 404 15.23 22.75 13.34
CA ARG A 404 14.92 21.48 13.95
C ARG A 404 13.91 20.77 13.08
N GLN A 405 14.35 19.66 12.51
CA GLN A 405 13.44 18.71 11.89
C GLN A 405 12.98 17.72 12.95
N ARG A 406 11.68 17.76 13.24
CA ARG A 406 11.01 16.95 14.27
C ARG A 406 10.13 15.91 13.60
N ALA A 407 10.33 14.66 13.97
CA ALA A 407 9.43 13.56 13.62
C ALA A 407 9.20 12.71 14.87
N THR A 408 7.98 12.68 15.38
CA THR A 408 7.63 11.92 16.59
C THR A 408 6.51 10.96 16.25
N LEU A 409 6.67 9.70 16.59
CA LEU A 409 5.66 8.66 16.39
C LEU A 409 4.36 9.09 17.08
N THR A 410 3.22 8.98 16.40
CA THR A 410 1.90 9.26 17.00
C THR A 410 1.39 8.03 17.73
N GLN A 411 0.45 8.21 18.67
CA GLN A 411 -0.09 7.08 19.43
C GLN A 411 -0.78 6.04 18.54
N GLU A 412 -1.53 6.47 17.52
CA GLU A 412 -2.16 5.58 16.54
C GLU A 412 -1.14 4.75 15.77
N LEU A 413 -0.06 5.37 15.29
CA LEU A 413 1.03 4.67 14.61
C LEU A 413 1.81 3.76 15.56
N ALA A 414 1.94 4.13 16.84
CA ALA A 414 2.56 3.29 17.85
C ALA A 414 1.77 2.02 18.13
N GLU A 415 0.43 2.08 18.13
CA GLU A 415 -0.41 0.88 18.27
C GLU A 415 -0.26 -0.07 17.08
N GLN A 416 -0.19 0.47 15.86
CA GLN A 416 0.09 -0.31 14.66
C GLN A 416 1.51 -0.91 14.70
N ALA A 417 2.51 -0.14 15.11
CA ALA A 417 3.89 -0.60 15.24
C ALA A 417 4.03 -1.73 16.29
N LYS A 418 3.32 -1.65 17.42
CA LYS A 418 3.28 -2.75 18.41
C LYS A 418 2.73 -4.04 17.84
N LEU A 419 1.66 -3.96 17.06
CA LEU A 419 1.08 -5.14 16.41
C LEU A 419 2.08 -5.75 15.42
N ALA A 420 2.78 -4.90 14.64
CA ALA A 420 3.82 -5.33 13.72
C ALA A 420 5.00 -5.99 14.44
N LEU A 421 5.47 -5.41 15.55
CA LEU A 421 6.54 -5.96 16.40
C LEU A 421 6.15 -7.29 17.07
N ALA A 422 4.87 -7.48 17.41
CA ALA A 422 4.37 -8.72 18.01
C ALA A 422 4.15 -9.85 17.00
N LEU A 423 4.01 -9.52 15.71
CA LEU A 423 3.64 -10.44 14.65
C LEU A 423 4.58 -11.65 14.50
N PRO A 424 5.93 -11.49 14.51
CA PRO A 424 6.84 -12.63 14.42
C PRO A 424 6.69 -13.62 15.58
N SER A 425 6.57 -13.09 16.81
CA SER A 425 6.37 -13.90 18.02
C SER A 425 5.03 -14.61 18.00
N LEU A 426 3.94 -13.92 17.65
CA LEU A 426 2.61 -14.51 17.47
C LEU A 426 2.63 -15.60 16.38
N GLY A 427 3.34 -15.37 15.29
CA GLY A 427 3.53 -16.36 14.22
C GLY A 427 4.18 -17.65 14.74
N ILE A 428 5.19 -17.53 15.61
CA ILE A 428 5.81 -18.71 16.26
C ILE A 428 4.81 -19.42 17.17
N TYR A 429 4.06 -18.69 18.03
CA TYR A 429 3.06 -19.32 18.91
C TYR A 429 1.95 -20.00 18.12
N ILE A 430 1.46 -19.38 17.05
CA ILE A 430 0.46 -19.94 16.14
C ILE A 430 1.01 -21.19 15.45
N ALA A 431 2.26 -21.16 14.97
CA ALA A 431 2.90 -22.31 14.35
C ALA A 431 3.09 -23.48 15.34
N VAL A 432 3.49 -23.19 16.58
CA VAL A 432 3.61 -24.21 17.65
C VAL A 432 2.22 -24.76 18.00
N PHE A 433 1.21 -23.92 18.10
CA PHE A 433 -0.17 -24.33 18.38
C PHE A 433 -0.70 -25.28 17.29
N PHE A 434 -0.65 -24.88 16.03
CA PHE A 434 -1.08 -25.75 14.91
C PHE A 434 -0.19 -26.99 14.75
N GLY A 435 1.11 -26.87 15.01
CA GLY A 435 2.03 -28.02 15.03
C GLY A 435 1.67 -29.03 16.12
N SER A 436 1.34 -28.56 17.32
CA SER A 436 0.90 -29.43 18.43
C SER A 436 -0.43 -30.11 18.15
N ILE A 437 -1.39 -29.40 17.56
CA ILE A 437 -2.66 -29.99 17.08
C ILE A 437 -2.39 -31.05 16.01
N GLY A 438 -1.48 -30.79 15.07
CA GLY A 438 -1.07 -31.76 14.06
C GLY A 438 -0.51 -33.04 14.67
N VAL A 439 0.37 -32.93 15.67
CA VAL A 439 0.94 -34.10 16.38
C VAL A 439 -0.13 -34.87 17.15
N ILE A 440 -1.05 -34.18 17.82
CA ILE A 440 -2.18 -34.80 18.52
C ILE A 440 -3.08 -35.54 17.53
N LEU A 441 -3.40 -34.95 16.38
CA LEU A 441 -4.22 -35.59 15.34
C LEU A 441 -3.53 -36.83 14.76
N VAL A 442 -2.21 -36.80 14.55
CA VAL A 442 -1.44 -37.96 14.10
C VAL A 442 -1.42 -39.06 15.17
N PHE A 443 -1.26 -38.69 16.45
CA PHE A 443 -1.30 -39.64 17.57
C PHE A 443 -2.68 -40.28 17.73
N VAL A 444 -3.76 -39.48 17.65
CA VAL A 444 -5.15 -39.97 17.65
C VAL A 444 -5.41 -40.85 16.43
N PHE A 445 -4.92 -40.49 15.25
CA PHE A 445 -5.03 -41.31 14.05
C PHE A 445 -4.31 -42.66 14.20
N LEU A 446 -3.11 -42.68 14.78
CA LEU A 446 -2.36 -43.90 15.11
C LEU A 446 -3.11 -44.76 16.14
N LEU A 447 -3.63 -44.16 17.22
CA LEU A 447 -4.43 -44.88 18.22
C LEU A 447 -5.74 -45.41 17.63
N CYS A 448 -6.44 -44.63 16.81
CA CYS A 448 -7.64 -45.06 16.11
C CYS A 448 -7.34 -46.15 15.09
N SER A 449 -6.20 -46.12 14.41
CA SER A 449 -5.78 -47.18 13.49
C SER A 449 -5.45 -48.48 14.21
N ILE A 450 -4.79 -48.41 15.37
CA ILE A 450 -4.54 -49.56 16.26
C ILE A 450 -5.87 -50.12 16.83
N LYS A 451 -6.81 -49.25 17.19
CA LYS A 451 -8.12 -49.65 17.74
C LYS A 451 -9.09 -50.18 16.65
N LYS A 452 -9.02 -49.63 15.43
CA LYS A 452 -9.81 -50.07 14.26
C LYS A 452 -9.31 -51.41 13.69
N TRP A 453 -8.08 -51.80 13.99
CA TRP A 453 -7.58 -53.16 13.74
C TRP A 453 -8.12 -54.20 14.75
N SER A 454 -8.68 -53.77 15.88
CA SER A 454 -9.18 -54.63 16.97
C SER A 454 -10.71 -54.79 17.01
N GLN A 455 -11.49 -54.02 16.26
CA GLN A 455 -12.96 -54.14 16.27
C GLN A 455 -13.52 -53.99 14.86
N ASN A 456 -13.73 -55.13 14.19
CA ASN A 456 -14.71 -55.25 13.13
C ASN A 456 -16.10 -55.38 13.77
N ALA A 457 -16.96 -54.41 13.56
CA ALA A 457 -18.40 -54.56 13.73
C ALA A 457 -19.12 -53.67 12.70
N GLU A 458 -20.00 -54.30 11.92
CA GLU A 458 -20.77 -53.68 10.84
C GLU A 458 -21.79 -52.63 11.33
N PRO A 459 -22.06 -51.56 10.56
CA PRO A 459 -23.24 -50.75 10.76
C PRO A 459 -24.40 -51.17 9.83
N LYS A 460 -25.57 -51.38 10.43
CA LYS A 460 -26.87 -51.53 9.76
C LYS A 460 -27.33 -50.18 9.16
N TYR A 461 -27.76 -50.21 7.90
CA TYR A 461 -28.32 -49.04 7.19
C TYR A 461 -29.85 -49.03 7.15
N ILE A 462 -30.42 -47.88 7.50
CA ILE A 462 -31.83 -47.52 7.27
C ILE A 462 -31.99 -47.06 5.80
N LYS A 463 -32.90 -47.73 5.07
CA LYS A 463 -33.26 -47.40 3.67
C LYS A 463 -34.26 -46.24 3.65
N MET A 464 -33.82 -45.07 3.18
CA MET A 464 -34.70 -44.06 2.58
C MET A 464 -34.61 -44.13 1.05
N VAL A 465 -35.76 -44.22 0.39
CA VAL A 465 -35.88 -44.26 -1.08
C VAL A 465 -35.95 -42.83 -1.62
N TYR A 466 -34.83 -42.33 -2.14
CA TYR A 466 -34.78 -41.12 -2.98
C TYR A 466 -34.80 -41.50 -4.47
N ASN A 467 -35.60 -40.80 -5.28
CA ASN A 467 -35.52 -40.84 -6.74
C ASN A 467 -34.42 -39.88 -7.21
N PHE A 468 -33.41 -40.39 -7.92
CA PHE A 468 -32.30 -39.58 -8.45
C PHE A 468 -32.48 -39.35 -9.96
N LYS A 469 -32.41 -38.09 -10.40
CA LYS A 469 -32.18 -37.76 -11.81
C LYS A 469 -30.68 -37.95 -12.10
N VAL A 470 -30.33 -38.55 -13.24
CA VAL A 470 -28.93 -38.84 -13.61
C VAL A 470 -28.67 -38.31 -15.02
N PHE A 471 -27.56 -37.58 -15.18
CA PHE A 471 -27.09 -37.06 -16.45
C PHE A 471 -26.09 -38.05 -17.06
N LYS A 472 -26.25 -38.33 -18.35
CA LYS A 472 -25.40 -39.25 -19.12
C LYS A 472 -24.77 -38.50 -20.30
N LYS A 473 -23.47 -38.72 -20.55
CA LYS A 473 -22.81 -38.30 -21.79
C LYS A 473 -21.83 -39.37 -22.28
N CYS A 474 -21.89 -39.70 -23.56
CA CYS A 474 -21.03 -40.71 -24.19
C CYS A 474 -19.95 -40.03 -25.06
N ALA A 475 -18.80 -40.66 -25.18
CA ALA A 475 -17.73 -40.23 -26.09
C ALA A 475 -18.15 -40.42 -27.54
N PRO A 476 -17.61 -39.64 -28.50
CA PRO A 476 -17.93 -39.80 -29.92
C PRO A 476 -17.65 -41.20 -30.47
N ASN A 477 -16.68 -41.93 -29.90
CA ASN A 477 -16.38 -43.31 -30.28
C ASN A 477 -17.26 -44.37 -29.58
N GLY A 478 -18.16 -43.97 -28.68
CA GLY A 478 -19.02 -44.89 -27.93
C GLY A 478 -18.34 -45.66 -26.78
N LYS A 479 -17.01 -45.57 -26.63
CA LYS A 479 -16.21 -46.45 -25.76
C LYS A 479 -16.14 -46.02 -24.30
N VAL A 480 -16.41 -44.74 -24.02
CA VAL A 480 -16.40 -44.17 -22.67
C VAL A 480 -17.71 -43.44 -22.43
N THR A 481 -18.40 -43.76 -21.34
CA THR A 481 -19.67 -43.13 -20.97
C THR A 481 -19.63 -42.60 -19.55
N LEU A 482 -19.91 -41.31 -19.38
CA LEU A 482 -19.96 -40.60 -18.10
C LEU A 482 -21.40 -40.52 -17.58
N TYR A 483 -21.57 -40.81 -16.29
CA TYR A 483 -22.81 -40.65 -15.52
C TYR A 483 -22.58 -39.77 -14.29
N MET A 484 -23.45 -38.79 -14.06
CA MET A 484 -23.39 -37.85 -12.92
C MET A 484 -24.78 -37.60 -12.33
N GLY A 485 -24.89 -37.44 -11.01
CA GLY A 485 -26.18 -37.19 -10.34
C GLY A 485 -26.70 -35.76 -10.50
N LYS A 486 -25.80 -34.79 -10.66
CA LYS A 486 -26.13 -33.38 -10.79
C LYS A 486 -25.07 -32.63 -11.57
N ARG A 487 -25.38 -31.38 -11.95
CA ARG A 487 -24.50 -30.49 -12.70
C ARG A 487 -24.19 -29.18 -11.97
N ASP A 488 -24.93 -28.88 -10.92
CA ASP A 488 -24.71 -27.72 -10.06
C ASP A 488 -24.14 -28.21 -8.74
N PHE A 489 -22.95 -27.75 -8.39
CA PHE A 489 -22.23 -28.09 -7.16
C PHE A 489 -22.15 -26.84 -6.28
N VAL A 490 -22.54 -27.02 -5.01
CA VAL A 490 -22.66 -25.90 -4.08
C VAL A 490 -21.32 -25.64 -3.41
N ASP A 491 -20.95 -24.36 -3.36
CA ASP A 491 -19.84 -23.87 -2.55
C ASP A 491 -20.36 -23.33 -1.22
N HIS A 492 -19.88 -23.91 -0.12
CA HIS A 492 -20.25 -23.55 1.24
C HIS A 492 -19.27 -22.56 1.89
N VAL A 493 -18.34 -21.99 1.14
CA VAL A 493 -17.22 -21.12 1.62
C VAL A 493 -16.16 -21.90 2.41
N SER A 494 -16.58 -22.78 3.33
CA SER A 494 -15.68 -23.69 4.05
C SER A 494 -15.18 -24.86 3.20
N GLY A 495 -15.87 -25.17 2.12
CA GLY A 495 -15.57 -26.28 1.23
C GLY A 495 -16.58 -26.39 0.11
N VAL A 496 -16.16 -27.01 -1.00
CA VAL A 496 -17.01 -27.24 -2.17
C VAL A 496 -17.54 -28.66 -2.12
N GLU A 497 -18.80 -28.83 -2.50
CA GLU A 497 -19.39 -30.14 -2.62
C GLU A 497 -18.64 -31.01 -3.65
N PRO A 498 -18.24 -32.25 -3.28
CA PRO A 498 -17.45 -33.10 -4.16
C PRO A 498 -18.27 -33.56 -5.38
N ILE A 499 -17.58 -33.72 -6.51
CA ILE A 499 -18.18 -34.22 -7.75
C ILE A 499 -18.18 -35.74 -7.71
N ASP A 500 -19.36 -36.34 -7.62
CA ASP A 500 -19.55 -37.78 -7.68
C ASP A 500 -20.12 -38.24 -9.03
N GLY A 501 -19.52 -39.30 -9.58
CA GLY A 501 -19.96 -39.90 -10.83
C GLY A 501 -19.43 -41.30 -11.06
N ILE A 502 -19.87 -41.89 -12.17
CA ILE A 502 -19.42 -43.21 -12.65
C ILE A 502 -19.05 -43.12 -14.12
N VAL A 503 -17.97 -43.80 -14.49
CA VAL A 503 -17.57 -44.03 -15.87
C VAL A 503 -17.85 -45.48 -16.24
N VAL A 504 -18.51 -45.70 -17.36
CA VAL A 504 -18.67 -47.03 -17.95
C VAL A 504 -17.72 -47.14 -19.14
N LEU A 505 -16.89 -48.18 -19.11
CA LEU A 505 -15.95 -48.51 -20.16
C LEU A 505 -16.47 -49.66 -21.01
N ASP A 506 -16.16 -49.63 -22.29
CA ASP A 506 -16.41 -50.74 -23.21
C ASP A 506 -15.41 -51.89 -22.99
N ASP A 507 -15.84 -53.13 -23.25
CA ASP A 507 -15.04 -54.34 -23.02
C ASP A 507 -13.71 -54.35 -23.80
N GLU A 508 -13.63 -53.65 -24.92
CA GLU A 508 -12.38 -53.51 -25.69
C GLU A 508 -11.33 -52.71 -24.92
N TYR A 509 -11.72 -51.62 -24.26
CA TYR A 509 -10.80 -50.77 -23.50
C TYR A 509 -10.33 -51.46 -22.22
N VAL A 510 -11.20 -52.28 -21.62
CA VAL A 510 -10.88 -53.10 -20.45
C VAL A 510 -9.89 -54.21 -20.82
N ARG A 511 -10.11 -54.91 -21.95
CA ARG A 511 -9.21 -55.98 -22.45
C ARG A 511 -7.83 -55.50 -22.85
N GLU A 512 -7.76 -54.33 -23.50
CA GLU A 512 -6.48 -53.72 -23.90
C GLU A 512 -5.74 -53.02 -22.75
N ASN A 513 -6.32 -53.03 -21.53
CA ASN A 513 -5.79 -52.36 -20.34
C ASN A 513 -5.42 -50.88 -20.59
N ARG A 514 -6.25 -50.17 -21.37
CA ARG A 514 -6.02 -48.76 -21.68
C ARG A 514 -6.29 -47.91 -20.45
N LYS A 515 -5.39 -46.97 -20.14
CA LYS A 515 -5.58 -46.07 -19.00
C LYS A 515 -6.61 -45.00 -19.32
N VAL A 516 -7.50 -44.75 -18.36
CA VAL A 516 -8.54 -43.73 -18.43
C VAL A 516 -8.34 -42.74 -17.30
N PHE A 517 -8.24 -41.47 -17.67
CA PHE A 517 -8.04 -40.36 -16.75
C PHE A 517 -9.28 -39.48 -16.72
N GLY A 518 -9.59 -38.95 -15.53
CA GLY A 518 -10.61 -37.92 -15.37
C GLY A 518 -10.00 -36.64 -14.81
N GLN A 519 -10.43 -35.52 -15.35
CA GLN A 519 -9.94 -34.19 -15.04
C GLN A 519 -11.09 -33.22 -14.80
N ILE A 520 -10.92 -32.33 -13.83
CA ILE A 520 -11.73 -31.12 -13.71
C ILE A 520 -10.98 -30.00 -14.39
N VAL A 521 -11.53 -29.50 -15.49
CA VAL A 521 -11.00 -28.38 -16.24
C VAL A 521 -11.83 -27.14 -15.94
N CYS A 522 -11.21 -26.12 -15.38
CA CYS A 522 -11.73 -24.77 -15.27
C CYS A 522 -11.23 -23.97 -16.47
N SER A 523 -12.14 -23.56 -17.33
CA SER A 523 -11.82 -22.73 -18.50
C SER A 523 -12.18 -21.27 -18.21
N PHE A 524 -11.19 -20.40 -18.34
CA PHE A 524 -11.31 -18.97 -18.14
C PHE A 524 -11.14 -18.26 -19.50
N ARG A 525 -12.23 -17.73 -20.05
CA ARG A 525 -12.21 -16.94 -21.29
C ARG A 525 -12.25 -15.45 -20.95
N TYR A 526 -11.25 -14.70 -21.38
CA TYR A 526 -11.05 -13.29 -20.98
C TYR A 526 -10.99 -12.31 -22.16
N GLY A 527 -11.14 -12.82 -23.38
CA GLY A 527 -11.28 -12.02 -24.60
C GLY A 527 -12.29 -12.66 -25.54
N ARG A 528 -12.61 -11.95 -26.61
CA ARG A 528 -13.53 -12.44 -27.62
C ARG A 528 -12.83 -13.49 -28.49
N GLU A 529 -13.59 -14.48 -28.91
CA GLU A 529 -13.10 -15.54 -29.80
C GLU A 529 -12.72 -14.98 -31.18
N GLU A 530 -13.43 -13.96 -31.67
CA GLU A 530 -13.15 -13.29 -32.95
C GLU A 530 -11.84 -12.50 -32.97
N ASP A 531 -11.35 -12.06 -31.80
CA ASP A 531 -10.10 -11.29 -31.68
C ASP A 531 -8.86 -12.21 -31.68
N GLU A 532 -9.04 -13.54 -31.62
CA GLU A 532 -7.95 -14.54 -31.63
C GLU A 532 -7.30 -14.64 -33.02
N VAL A 533 -6.32 -13.79 -33.29
CA VAL A 533 -5.51 -13.81 -34.52
C VAL A 533 -4.04 -14.17 -34.25
N MET A 534 -3.38 -14.78 -35.24
CA MET A 534 -1.94 -15.11 -35.23
C MET A 534 -1.43 -16.00 -34.06
N GLY A 535 -2.29 -16.84 -33.47
CA GLY A 535 -1.90 -17.82 -32.45
C GLY A 535 -2.00 -17.33 -31.00
N LEU A 536 -2.54 -16.13 -30.77
CA LEU A 536 -2.97 -15.67 -29.44
C LEU A 536 -4.35 -16.24 -29.13
N ASN A 537 -4.47 -16.98 -28.01
CA ASN A 537 -5.74 -17.53 -27.54
C ASN A 537 -6.13 -16.81 -26.23
N PHE A 538 -7.33 -16.22 -26.22
CA PHE A 538 -7.87 -15.50 -25.06
C PHE A 538 -8.66 -16.41 -24.09
N GLN A 539 -8.29 -17.68 -24.07
CA GLN A 539 -8.81 -18.73 -23.20
C GLN A 539 -7.65 -19.43 -22.47
N LYS A 540 -7.77 -19.53 -21.14
CA LYS A 540 -6.83 -20.28 -20.30
C LYS A 540 -7.55 -21.44 -19.64
N GLU A 541 -7.06 -22.66 -19.85
CA GLU A 541 -7.57 -23.86 -19.19
C GLU A 541 -6.69 -24.21 -17.99
N LEU A 542 -7.33 -24.42 -16.85
CA LEU A 542 -6.70 -24.81 -15.60
C LEU A 542 -7.23 -26.20 -15.20
N CYS A 543 -6.33 -27.16 -15.06
CA CYS A 543 -6.68 -28.46 -14.49
C CYS A 543 -6.68 -28.34 -12.96
N LEU A 544 -7.86 -28.45 -12.34
CA LEU A 544 -8.02 -28.33 -10.89
C LEU A 544 -7.79 -29.66 -10.16
N ALA A 545 -8.13 -30.77 -10.80
CA ALA A 545 -7.89 -32.11 -10.31
C ALA A 545 -7.70 -33.06 -11.49
N SER A 546 -6.76 -33.99 -11.37
CA SER A 546 -6.50 -35.07 -12.32
C SER A 546 -6.35 -36.35 -11.51
N GLU A 547 -7.16 -37.37 -11.79
CA GLU A 547 -7.00 -38.69 -11.19
C GLU A 547 -7.14 -39.79 -12.27
N GLN A 548 -6.36 -40.86 -12.14
CA GLN A 548 -6.52 -42.07 -12.94
C GLN A 548 -7.74 -42.87 -12.45
N ILE A 549 -8.73 -43.05 -13.34
CA ILE A 549 -9.97 -43.78 -13.05
C ILE A 549 -9.78 -45.28 -13.29
N TYR A 550 -9.08 -45.65 -14.37
CA TYR A 550 -8.81 -47.04 -14.73
C TYR A 550 -7.39 -47.22 -15.28
N PRO A 551 -6.66 -48.31 -14.92
CA PRO A 551 -6.94 -49.24 -13.83
C PRO A 551 -6.88 -48.55 -12.46
N ARG A 552 -7.68 -49.02 -11.49
CA ARG A 552 -7.84 -48.35 -10.19
C ARG A 552 -6.58 -48.55 -9.33
N PRO A 553 -5.94 -47.47 -8.83
CA PRO A 553 -4.76 -47.61 -7.97
C PRO A 553 -5.12 -48.21 -6.59
N GLU A 554 -4.24 -49.06 -6.06
CA GLU A 554 -4.41 -49.92 -4.86
C GLU A 554 -4.68 -49.16 -3.54
N LYS A 555 -4.60 -47.82 -3.50
CA LYS A 555 -4.73 -46.98 -2.29
C LYS A 555 -6.08 -46.25 -2.13
N SER A 556 -7.14 -46.65 -2.81
CA SER A 556 -8.40 -45.87 -2.85
C SER A 556 -9.61 -46.51 -2.14
N ASP A 557 -9.50 -46.72 -0.83
CA ASP A 557 -10.63 -47.03 0.07
C ASP A 557 -11.48 -45.77 0.36
N LYS A 558 -11.97 -45.09 -0.69
CA LYS A 558 -12.96 -44.01 -0.55
C LYS A 558 -14.35 -44.65 -0.42
N GLU A 559 -15.10 -44.30 0.64
CA GLU A 559 -16.50 -44.74 0.83
C GLU A 559 -17.36 -44.33 -0.38
N GLN A 560 -18.15 -45.26 -0.90
CA GLN A 560 -18.97 -45.04 -2.09
C GLN A 560 -20.21 -44.24 -1.74
N THR A 561 -20.62 -43.31 -2.60
CA THR A 561 -21.88 -42.57 -2.40
C THR A 561 -23.08 -43.46 -2.67
N LYS A 562 -24.22 -43.16 -2.05
CA LYS A 562 -25.50 -43.87 -2.30
C LYS A 562 -25.90 -43.86 -3.78
N LEU A 563 -25.50 -42.83 -4.52
CA LEU A 563 -25.69 -42.75 -5.98
C LEU A 563 -24.81 -43.77 -6.70
N GLN A 564 -23.52 -43.81 -6.35
CA GLN A 564 -22.55 -44.72 -6.94
C GLN A 564 -22.94 -46.18 -6.71
N GLU A 565 -23.32 -46.57 -5.48
CA GLU A 565 -23.75 -47.93 -5.16
C GLU A 565 -24.92 -48.41 -6.04
N ARG A 566 -25.91 -47.54 -6.27
CA ARG A 566 -27.09 -47.87 -7.09
C ARG A 566 -26.74 -47.96 -8.58
N LEU A 567 -25.88 -47.07 -9.06
CA LEU A 567 -25.46 -47.06 -10.45
C LEU A 567 -24.51 -48.22 -10.76
N LEU A 568 -23.63 -48.63 -9.83
CA LEU A 568 -22.81 -49.83 -9.95
C LEU A 568 -23.67 -51.08 -10.08
N LYS A 569 -24.70 -51.21 -9.23
CA LYS A 569 -25.67 -52.33 -9.32
C LYS A 569 -26.44 -52.33 -10.65
N LYS A 570 -26.67 -51.17 -11.27
CA LYS A 570 -27.45 -51.04 -12.50
C LYS A 570 -26.61 -51.18 -13.78
N LEU A 571 -25.36 -50.72 -13.77
CA LEU A 571 -24.52 -50.59 -14.97
C LEU A 571 -23.52 -51.75 -15.15
N GLY A 572 -23.35 -52.61 -14.15
CA GLY A 572 -22.57 -53.84 -14.25
C GLY A 572 -21.08 -53.67 -13.91
N SER A 573 -20.27 -54.69 -14.22
CA SER A 573 -18.85 -54.81 -13.83
C SER A 573 -17.92 -53.76 -14.45
N ASN A 574 -18.30 -53.18 -15.59
CA ASN A 574 -17.48 -52.19 -16.30
C ASN A 574 -17.71 -50.76 -15.83
N ALA A 575 -18.52 -50.58 -14.79
CA ALA A 575 -18.79 -49.30 -14.17
C ALA A 575 -17.78 -49.02 -13.06
N ILE A 576 -17.06 -47.90 -13.16
CA ILE A 576 -16.01 -47.50 -12.24
C ILE A 576 -16.42 -46.16 -11.59
N PRO A 577 -16.51 -46.10 -10.25
CA PRO A 577 -16.85 -44.87 -9.55
C PRO A 577 -15.65 -43.92 -9.47
N PHE A 578 -15.92 -42.62 -9.51
CA PHE A 578 -14.92 -41.58 -9.26
C PHE A 578 -15.52 -40.47 -8.40
N THR A 579 -14.66 -39.81 -7.62
CA THR A 579 -15.03 -38.66 -6.80
C THR A 579 -13.92 -37.63 -6.84
N PHE A 580 -14.23 -36.44 -7.36
CA PHE A 580 -13.27 -35.33 -7.43
C PHE A 580 -13.60 -34.23 -6.42
N ASN A 581 -12.57 -33.70 -5.76
CA ASN A 581 -12.69 -32.57 -4.84
C ASN A 581 -12.24 -31.28 -5.54
N ILE A 582 -13.06 -30.23 -5.48
CA ILE A 582 -12.69 -28.89 -5.98
C ILE A 582 -12.07 -28.11 -4.83
N SER A 583 -10.94 -27.44 -5.08
CA SER A 583 -10.34 -26.52 -4.11
C SER A 583 -11.31 -25.38 -3.76
N PRO A 584 -11.42 -24.97 -2.47
CA PRO A 584 -12.28 -23.85 -2.06
C PRO A 584 -11.89 -22.54 -2.78
N ASN A 585 -10.62 -22.36 -3.14
CA ASN A 585 -10.11 -21.16 -3.82
C ASN A 585 -10.50 -21.06 -5.31
N ALA A 586 -11.17 -22.09 -5.86
CA ALA A 586 -11.60 -22.06 -7.25
C ALA A 586 -12.73 -21.01 -7.46
N PRO A 587 -12.75 -20.25 -8.56
CA PRO A 587 -13.76 -19.21 -8.78
C PRO A 587 -15.19 -19.73 -8.97
N SER A 588 -16.19 -18.87 -8.77
CA SER A 588 -17.58 -19.21 -9.09
C SER A 588 -17.82 -19.21 -10.60
N SER A 589 -18.81 -19.98 -11.07
CA SER A 589 -19.17 -20.02 -12.49
C SER A 589 -19.95 -18.76 -12.89
N VAL A 590 -19.27 -17.81 -13.52
CA VAL A 590 -19.79 -16.48 -13.88
C VAL A 590 -19.46 -16.18 -15.34
N THR A 591 -20.40 -15.58 -16.06
CA THR A 591 -20.23 -15.16 -17.46
C THR A 591 -20.61 -13.70 -17.63
N LEU A 592 -19.90 -12.97 -18.48
CA LEU A 592 -20.19 -11.59 -18.82
C LEU A 592 -21.11 -11.52 -20.02
N GLN A 593 -22.12 -10.66 -19.91
CA GLN A 593 -23.08 -10.43 -20.98
C GLN A 593 -22.40 -9.76 -22.18
N GLN A 594 -22.51 -10.40 -23.33
CA GLN A 594 -22.00 -9.93 -24.61
C GLN A 594 -22.88 -8.81 -25.19
N GLY A 595 -22.32 -8.01 -26.11
CA GLY A 595 -23.12 -7.08 -26.91
C GLY A 595 -23.97 -7.84 -27.94
N GLU A 596 -25.02 -7.20 -28.47
CA GLU A 596 -25.88 -7.82 -29.50
C GLU A 596 -25.11 -8.14 -30.79
N ASP A 597 -24.00 -7.43 -31.05
CA ASP A 597 -23.15 -7.60 -32.24
C ASP A 597 -22.06 -8.68 -32.10
N ASP A 598 -21.83 -9.20 -30.88
CA ASP A 598 -20.71 -10.10 -30.59
C ASP A 598 -21.10 -11.55 -30.88
N ASN A 599 -20.42 -12.18 -31.85
CA ASN A 599 -20.60 -13.60 -32.17
C ASN A 599 -19.48 -14.44 -31.53
N GLY A 600 -19.81 -15.35 -30.61
CA GLY A 600 -18.85 -16.28 -30.01
C GLY A 600 -19.21 -16.67 -28.58
N ASP A 601 -18.37 -17.48 -27.94
CA ASP A 601 -18.57 -17.86 -26.53
C ASP A 601 -18.34 -16.66 -25.58
N PRO A 602 -19.19 -16.45 -24.55
CA PRO A 602 -19.07 -15.32 -23.63
C PRO A 602 -17.80 -15.40 -22.79
N CYS A 603 -17.24 -14.23 -22.45
CA CYS A 603 -16.16 -14.12 -21.48
C CYS A 603 -16.65 -14.59 -20.11
N GLY A 604 -15.88 -15.45 -19.43
CA GLY A 604 -16.32 -16.02 -18.17
C GLY A 604 -15.56 -17.25 -17.72
N VAL A 605 -16.04 -17.79 -16.60
CA VAL A 605 -15.53 -18.99 -15.94
C VAL A 605 -16.49 -20.15 -16.17
N SER A 606 -16.03 -21.18 -16.86
CA SER A 606 -16.80 -22.40 -17.14
C SER A 606 -16.07 -23.65 -16.63
N TYR A 607 -16.81 -24.58 -16.04
CA TYR A 607 -16.25 -25.82 -15.51
C TYR A 607 -16.67 -27.02 -16.34
N TYR A 608 -15.72 -27.93 -16.56
CA TYR A 608 -15.92 -29.14 -17.34
C TYR A 608 -15.32 -30.35 -16.64
N VAL A 609 -16.10 -31.44 -16.54
CA VAL A 609 -15.58 -32.77 -16.22
C VAL A 609 -15.16 -33.41 -17.53
N LYS A 610 -13.86 -33.64 -17.70
CA LYS A 610 -13.25 -34.23 -18.89
C LYS A 610 -12.75 -35.63 -18.56
N ILE A 611 -13.17 -36.63 -19.31
CA ILE A 611 -12.67 -38.01 -19.20
C ILE A 611 -12.12 -38.43 -20.55
N PHE A 612 -10.92 -38.99 -20.57
CA PHE A 612 -10.27 -39.43 -21.80
C PHE A 612 -9.43 -40.68 -21.55
N ALA A 613 -9.16 -41.43 -22.63
CA ALA A 613 -8.19 -42.50 -22.64
C ALA A 613 -6.86 -42.01 -23.24
N GLY A 614 -5.74 -42.32 -22.58
CA GLY A 614 -4.38 -41.92 -22.98
C GLY A 614 -3.31 -42.66 -22.15
N ASP A 615 -2.03 -42.44 -22.44
CA ASP A 615 -0.94 -43.16 -21.74
C ASP A 615 -0.46 -42.45 -20.46
N SER A 616 -0.64 -41.13 -20.42
CA SER A 616 -0.26 -40.22 -19.33
C SER A 616 -1.37 -39.20 -19.04
N GLU A 617 -1.40 -38.67 -17.82
CA GLU A 617 -2.33 -37.62 -17.38
C GLU A 617 -2.22 -36.32 -18.18
N THR A 618 -1.05 -36.06 -18.78
CA THR A 618 -0.73 -34.83 -19.53
C THR A 618 -0.82 -34.99 -21.04
N ASP A 619 -1.27 -36.15 -21.53
CA ASP A 619 -1.24 -36.47 -22.95
C ASP A 619 -2.25 -35.65 -23.77
N ARG A 620 -1.89 -35.39 -25.04
CA ARG A 620 -2.65 -34.51 -25.94
C ARG A 620 -3.91 -35.23 -26.41
N THR A 621 -5.00 -34.99 -25.69
CA THR A 621 -6.26 -35.74 -25.79
C THR A 621 -6.84 -35.82 -27.21
N HIS A 622 -7.12 -37.04 -27.69
CA HIS A 622 -7.87 -37.24 -28.94
C HIS A 622 -9.36 -36.91 -28.77
N ARG A 623 -9.89 -35.99 -29.60
CA ARG A 623 -11.31 -35.55 -29.55
C ARG A 623 -12.32 -36.70 -29.65
N ARG A 624 -11.98 -37.82 -30.31
CA ARG A 624 -12.88 -38.98 -30.49
C ARG A 624 -13.04 -39.85 -29.24
N SER A 625 -12.03 -39.89 -28.36
CA SER A 625 -12.00 -40.71 -27.14
C SER A 625 -12.23 -39.89 -25.86
N THR A 626 -12.62 -38.62 -26.00
CA THR A 626 -12.81 -37.69 -24.89
C THR A 626 -14.30 -37.41 -24.66
N VAL A 627 -14.75 -37.51 -23.40
CA VAL A 627 -16.05 -37.04 -22.92
C VAL A 627 -15.84 -35.75 -22.14
N THR A 628 -16.60 -34.70 -22.48
CA THR A 628 -16.55 -33.43 -21.73
C THR A 628 -17.96 -33.02 -21.32
N LEU A 629 -18.24 -32.92 -20.02
CA LEU A 629 -19.56 -32.53 -19.50
C LEU A 629 -19.43 -31.25 -18.66
N GLY A 630 -20.14 -30.19 -19.06
CA GLY A 630 -20.12 -28.91 -18.33
C GLY A 630 -20.85 -28.99 -16.99
N ILE A 631 -20.31 -28.34 -15.98
CA ILE A 631 -20.87 -28.23 -14.62
C ILE A 631 -20.81 -26.76 -14.18
N ARG A 632 -21.50 -26.42 -13.08
CA ARG A 632 -21.42 -25.11 -12.43
C ARG A 632 -21.05 -25.25 -10.98
N LYS A 633 -20.21 -24.33 -10.53
CA LYS A 633 -19.96 -24.04 -9.12
C LYS A 633 -20.80 -22.81 -8.75
N ILE A 634 -21.78 -23.00 -7.86
CA ILE A 634 -22.72 -21.94 -7.44
C ILE A 634 -22.67 -21.73 -5.92
N GLN A 635 -22.92 -20.50 -5.48
CA GLN A 635 -23.06 -20.16 -4.06
C GLN A 635 -24.51 -19.77 -3.76
N PHE A 636 -25.03 -20.24 -2.62
CA PHE A 636 -26.36 -19.87 -2.14
C PHE A 636 -26.27 -18.93 -0.95
N ALA A 637 -27.32 -18.14 -0.75
CA ALA A 637 -27.44 -17.23 0.37
C ALA A 637 -27.20 -17.94 1.72
N PRO A 638 -26.35 -17.39 2.61
CA PRO A 638 -26.20 -17.90 3.98
C PRO A 638 -27.52 -17.79 4.74
N THR A 639 -27.71 -18.69 5.72
CA THR A 639 -28.95 -18.75 6.51
C THR A 639 -29.03 -17.63 7.55
N LYS A 640 -27.88 -17.08 7.98
CA LYS A 640 -27.84 -15.97 8.94
C LYS A 640 -27.99 -14.64 8.19
N GLN A 641 -29.01 -13.88 8.54
CA GLN A 641 -29.11 -12.47 8.14
C GLN A 641 -28.04 -11.68 8.90
N GLY A 642 -27.23 -10.90 8.19
CA GLY A 642 -26.23 -10.05 8.82
C GLY A 642 -26.78 -8.66 9.17
N GLN A 643 -25.91 -7.77 9.65
CA GLN A 643 -26.30 -6.46 10.19
C GLN A 643 -26.75 -5.49 9.09
N GLN A 644 -27.73 -4.66 9.43
CA GLN A 644 -28.27 -3.64 8.53
C GLN A 644 -27.18 -2.64 8.08
N PRO A 645 -26.90 -2.51 6.77
CA PRO A 645 -25.94 -1.53 6.27
C PRO A 645 -26.40 -0.08 6.52
N CYS A 646 -25.54 0.72 7.13
CA CYS A 646 -25.74 2.15 7.37
C CYS A 646 -24.44 2.91 7.06
N THR A 647 -24.56 4.08 6.41
CA THR A 647 -23.44 5.00 6.22
C THR A 647 -23.92 6.43 6.32
N VAL A 648 -23.05 7.29 6.84
CA VAL A 648 -23.28 8.73 6.96
C VAL A 648 -22.11 9.43 6.27
N VAL A 649 -22.42 10.27 5.30
CA VAL A 649 -21.42 11.06 4.55
C VAL A 649 -21.72 12.53 4.76
N ARG A 650 -20.72 13.28 5.20
CA ARG A 650 -20.78 14.74 5.39
C ARG A 650 -19.92 15.43 4.35
N LYS A 651 -20.42 16.55 3.82
CA LYS A 651 -19.69 17.38 2.86
C LYS A 651 -19.67 18.83 3.32
N ASP A 652 -18.45 19.32 3.51
CA ASP A 652 -18.17 20.73 3.76
C ASP A 652 -17.93 21.48 2.45
N PHE A 653 -18.19 22.78 2.46
CA PHE A 653 -18.03 23.65 1.30
C PHE A 653 -17.04 24.78 1.61
N MET A 654 -15.96 24.89 0.85
CA MET A 654 -14.89 25.90 1.06
C MET A 654 -15.38 27.35 1.13
N LEU A 655 -16.51 27.68 0.49
CA LEU A 655 -17.05 29.04 0.37
C LEU A 655 -18.38 29.26 1.11
N SER A 656 -18.88 28.27 1.85
CA SER A 656 -20.11 28.45 2.62
C SER A 656 -20.04 27.73 3.96
N PRO A 657 -20.26 28.42 5.09
CA PRO A 657 -20.35 27.78 6.39
C PRO A 657 -21.55 26.83 6.41
N GLY A 658 -21.39 25.69 7.09
CA GLY A 658 -22.41 24.65 7.22
C GLY A 658 -22.13 23.41 6.39
N GLU A 659 -22.55 22.27 6.91
CA GLU A 659 -22.34 20.94 6.35
C GLU A 659 -23.61 20.39 5.69
N LEU A 660 -23.45 19.57 4.66
CA LEU A 660 -24.53 18.73 4.14
C LEU A 660 -24.29 17.29 4.56
N GLU A 661 -25.22 16.73 5.32
CA GLU A 661 -25.16 15.36 5.82
C GLU A 661 -26.16 14.48 5.05
N LEU A 662 -25.66 13.36 4.54
CA LEU A 662 -26.41 12.32 3.86
C LEU A 662 -26.24 11.00 4.63
N GLU A 663 -27.30 10.57 5.29
CA GLU A 663 -27.42 9.27 5.94
C GLU A 663 -28.21 8.33 5.04
N VAL A 664 -27.66 7.16 4.75
CA VAL A 664 -28.31 6.14 3.91
C VAL A 664 -28.29 4.81 4.64
N THR A 665 -29.46 4.17 4.73
CA THR A 665 -29.66 2.86 5.38
C THR A 665 -30.41 1.92 4.44
N LEU A 666 -30.00 0.65 4.41
CA LEU A 666 -30.71 -0.41 3.67
C LEU A 666 -31.59 -1.21 4.61
N ASP A 667 -32.70 -1.81 4.18
CA ASP A 667 -33.55 -2.62 5.08
C ASP A 667 -32.92 -3.97 5.47
N LYS A 668 -32.07 -4.55 4.62
CA LYS A 668 -31.39 -5.83 4.84
C LYS A 668 -29.97 -5.78 4.30
N GLN A 669 -29.08 -6.64 4.81
CA GLN A 669 -27.76 -6.84 4.21
C GLN A 669 -27.80 -7.83 3.03
N LEU A 670 -28.66 -8.83 3.12
CA LEU A 670 -28.79 -9.92 2.16
C LEU A 670 -30.17 -9.85 1.50
N TYR A 671 -30.16 -9.73 0.18
CA TYR A 671 -31.35 -9.75 -0.68
C TYR A 671 -31.32 -10.99 -1.57
N LEU A 672 -32.50 -11.50 -1.85
CA LEU A 672 -32.68 -12.56 -2.84
C LEU A 672 -32.87 -11.97 -4.23
N HIS A 673 -32.45 -12.72 -5.26
CA HIS A 673 -32.74 -12.33 -6.65
C HIS A 673 -34.24 -12.10 -6.86
N GLY A 674 -34.60 -10.93 -7.40
CA GLY A 674 -35.99 -10.50 -7.59
C GLY A 674 -36.65 -9.78 -6.40
N GLU A 675 -35.98 -9.71 -5.24
CA GLU A 675 -36.46 -8.96 -4.08
C GLU A 675 -36.33 -7.44 -4.28
N ARG A 676 -37.24 -6.67 -3.66
CA ARG A 676 -37.19 -5.19 -3.68
C ARG A 676 -36.25 -4.71 -2.58
N ILE A 677 -35.31 -3.83 -2.95
CA ILE A 677 -34.33 -3.21 -2.04
C ILE A 677 -34.90 -1.88 -1.56
N GLY A 678 -35.12 -1.74 -0.26
CA GLY A 678 -35.55 -0.49 0.38
C GLY A 678 -34.35 0.37 0.80
N VAL A 679 -34.13 1.49 0.12
CA VAL A 679 -33.07 2.44 0.42
C VAL A 679 -33.66 3.63 1.17
N ASN A 680 -33.42 3.71 2.47
CA ASN A 680 -33.84 4.83 3.30
C ASN A 680 -32.76 5.91 3.30
N ILE A 681 -33.14 7.12 2.91
CA ILE A 681 -32.27 8.27 2.68
C ILE A 681 -32.73 9.38 3.62
N CYS A 682 -31.87 9.80 4.53
CA CYS A 682 -32.06 10.94 5.41
C CYS A 682 -31.03 12.02 5.07
N ILE A 683 -31.50 13.18 4.64
CA ILE A 683 -30.67 14.32 4.23
C ILE A 683 -30.90 15.43 5.25
N ARG A 684 -29.83 15.92 5.87
CA ARG A 684 -29.86 17.09 6.76
C ARG A 684 -29.03 18.19 6.11
N ASN A 685 -29.70 19.23 5.63
CA ASN A 685 -29.05 20.32 4.93
C ASN A 685 -28.79 21.49 5.88
N ASN A 686 -27.64 21.50 6.55
CA ASN A 686 -27.19 22.64 7.36
C ASN A 686 -26.34 23.62 6.55
N SER A 687 -26.25 23.43 5.23
CA SER A 687 -25.44 24.25 4.31
C SER A 687 -26.28 25.31 3.60
N ASN A 688 -25.59 26.31 3.01
CA ASN A 688 -26.22 27.32 2.15
C ASN A 688 -26.44 26.85 0.69
N LYS A 689 -26.29 25.55 0.40
CA LYS A 689 -26.50 24.98 -0.94
C LYS A 689 -27.85 24.26 -1.03
N MET A 690 -28.43 24.21 -2.22
CA MET A 690 -29.69 23.52 -2.47
C MET A 690 -29.46 22.16 -3.15
N VAL A 691 -30.09 21.11 -2.62
CA VAL A 691 -30.11 19.78 -3.26
C VAL A 691 -31.24 19.74 -4.28
N LYS A 692 -30.93 19.67 -5.58
CA LYS A 692 -31.94 19.73 -6.65
C LYS A 692 -32.58 18.39 -7.00
N LYS A 693 -31.84 17.30 -6.84
CA LYS A 693 -32.25 15.97 -7.31
C LYS A 693 -31.55 14.88 -6.50
N ILE A 694 -32.26 13.77 -6.28
CA ILE A 694 -31.76 12.58 -5.61
C ILE A 694 -31.80 11.42 -6.62
N LYS A 695 -30.71 10.69 -6.74
CA LYS A 695 -30.60 9.49 -7.58
C LYS A 695 -30.06 8.33 -6.77
N ALA A 696 -30.85 7.27 -6.65
CA ALA A 696 -30.41 6.01 -6.06
C ALA A 696 -30.16 5.00 -7.19
N MET A 697 -29.04 4.29 -7.13
CA MET A 697 -28.68 3.28 -8.13
C MET A 697 -28.06 2.04 -7.49
N VAL A 698 -28.39 0.87 -8.00
CA VAL A 698 -27.73 -0.40 -7.69
C VAL A 698 -26.60 -0.58 -8.69
N GLN A 699 -25.37 -0.66 -8.19
CA GLN A 699 -24.18 -0.91 -8.99
C GLN A 699 -23.69 -2.33 -8.74
N GLN A 700 -23.39 -3.04 -9.83
CA GLN A 700 -22.68 -4.31 -9.82
C GLN A 700 -21.21 -4.01 -10.12
N GLY A 701 -20.36 -4.23 -9.12
CA GLY A 701 -18.90 -4.20 -9.26
C GLY A 701 -18.42 -5.57 -9.70
N VAL A 702 -17.60 -5.60 -10.75
CA VAL A 702 -17.03 -6.83 -11.28
C VAL A 702 -15.52 -6.64 -11.36
N ASP A 703 -14.81 -7.43 -10.59
CA ASP A 703 -13.35 -7.42 -10.51
C ASP A 703 -12.81 -8.68 -11.17
N VAL A 704 -12.08 -8.51 -12.27
CA VAL A 704 -11.44 -9.59 -13.02
C VAL A 704 -9.98 -9.69 -12.59
N VAL A 705 -9.66 -10.65 -11.71
CA VAL A 705 -8.36 -10.76 -11.01
C VAL A 705 -7.30 -11.49 -11.86
N LEU A 706 -7.31 -11.30 -13.18
CA LEU A 706 -6.27 -11.81 -14.10
C LEU A 706 -5.29 -10.71 -14.52
N PHE A 707 -5.74 -9.45 -14.55
CA PHE A 707 -4.99 -8.30 -15.03
C PHE A 707 -5.03 -7.16 -14.01
N GLN A 708 -3.95 -6.38 -13.92
CA GLN A 708 -3.80 -5.29 -12.93
C GLN A 708 -4.89 -4.18 -13.04
N ASN A 709 -5.66 -4.13 -14.14
CA ASN A 709 -6.67 -3.10 -14.42
C ASN A 709 -8.11 -3.64 -14.70
N GLY A 710 -8.49 -4.79 -14.14
CA GLY A 710 -9.73 -5.51 -14.49
C GLY A 710 -11.03 -5.15 -13.75
N SER A 711 -11.13 -3.99 -13.08
CA SER A 711 -12.32 -3.60 -12.29
C SER A 711 -13.29 -2.69 -13.07
N TYR A 712 -14.57 -3.05 -13.13
CA TYR A 712 -15.62 -2.20 -13.71
C TYR A 712 -16.91 -2.23 -12.89
N ARG A 713 -17.65 -1.12 -12.94
CA ARG A 713 -18.93 -0.97 -12.23
C ARG A 713 -20.05 -0.66 -13.20
N ASN A 714 -21.05 -1.54 -13.24
CA ASN A 714 -22.23 -1.39 -14.08
C ASN A 714 -23.45 -1.03 -13.23
N THR A 715 -24.23 -0.05 -13.68
CA THR A 715 -25.51 0.26 -13.02
C THR A 715 -26.55 -0.75 -13.47
N VAL A 716 -27.15 -1.48 -12.54
CA VAL A 716 -28.16 -2.52 -12.82
C VAL A 716 -29.58 -1.98 -12.66
N ALA A 717 -29.81 -1.15 -11.65
CA ALA A 717 -31.09 -0.46 -11.45
C ALA A 717 -30.80 0.98 -11.05
N SER A 718 -31.63 1.92 -11.50
CA SER A 718 -31.51 3.31 -11.09
C SER A 718 -32.89 3.94 -11.01
N LEU A 719 -33.10 4.74 -9.98
CA LEU A 719 -34.31 5.52 -9.79
C LEU A 719 -33.91 6.96 -9.41
N GLU A 720 -34.54 7.91 -10.08
CA GLU A 720 -34.32 9.34 -9.88
C GLU A 720 -35.61 9.96 -9.35
N THR A 721 -35.51 10.81 -8.34
CA THR A 721 -36.67 11.50 -7.77
C THR A 721 -36.37 12.99 -7.52
N SER A 722 -37.34 13.83 -7.86
CA SER A 722 -37.34 15.27 -7.58
C SER A 722 -38.39 15.67 -6.53
N GLU A 723 -39.17 14.71 -6.03
CA GLU A 723 -40.17 14.97 -4.99
C GLU A 723 -39.46 15.31 -3.66
N GLY A 724 -39.81 16.47 -3.08
CA GLY A 724 -39.12 17.01 -1.90
C GLY A 724 -37.86 17.83 -2.23
N CYS A 725 -37.52 18.01 -3.51
CA CYS A 725 -36.44 18.89 -3.96
C CYS A 725 -37.01 20.16 -4.64
N PRO A 726 -36.34 21.32 -4.55
CA PRO A 726 -35.03 21.52 -3.93
C PRO A 726 -35.07 21.56 -2.39
N ILE A 727 -34.17 20.82 -1.73
CA ILE A 727 -34.00 20.88 -0.28
C ILE A 727 -33.32 22.20 0.05
N GLN A 728 -34.04 23.08 0.75
CA GLN A 728 -33.56 24.41 1.12
C GLN A 728 -32.53 24.35 2.27
N PRO A 729 -31.65 25.36 2.41
CA PRO A 729 -30.80 25.53 3.58
C PRO A 729 -31.60 25.46 4.89
N GLY A 730 -31.12 24.69 5.87
CA GLY A 730 -31.76 24.48 7.18
C GLY A 730 -32.90 23.45 7.20
N SER A 731 -33.20 22.78 6.08
CA SER A 731 -34.27 21.77 6.01
C SER A 731 -33.71 20.34 5.95
N SER A 732 -34.51 19.38 6.41
CA SER A 732 -34.19 17.95 6.34
C SER A 732 -35.25 17.19 5.56
N LEU A 733 -34.83 16.16 4.81
CA LEU A 733 -35.71 15.27 4.06
C LEU A 733 -35.43 13.82 4.45
N GLN A 734 -36.48 13.05 4.76
CA GLN A 734 -36.41 11.60 4.91
C GLN A 734 -37.26 10.95 3.82
N LYS A 735 -36.69 9.99 3.08
CA LYS A 735 -37.38 9.31 1.99
C LYS A 735 -36.87 7.89 1.80
N VAL A 736 -37.80 6.98 1.50
CA VAL A 736 -37.47 5.59 1.12
C VAL A 736 -37.64 5.42 -0.38
N MET A 737 -36.64 4.87 -1.06
CA MET A 737 -36.65 4.54 -2.48
C MET A 737 -36.56 3.02 -2.66
N TYR A 738 -37.44 2.44 -3.47
CA TYR A 738 -37.42 1.00 -3.78
C TYR A 738 -36.78 0.73 -5.14
N LEU A 739 -35.76 -0.13 -5.16
CA LEU A 739 -35.07 -0.56 -6.37
C LEU A 739 -35.23 -2.08 -6.54
N THR A 740 -35.36 -2.56 -7.78
CA THR A 740 -35.45 -4.00 -8.06
C THR A 740 -34.46 -4.35 -9.19
N PRO A 741 -33.32 -4.98 -8.87
CA PRO A 741 -32.34 -5.36 -9.89
C PRO A 741 -32.85 -6.58 -10.65
N LEU A 742 -33.38 -6.37 -11.86
CA LEU A 742 -33.85 -7.43 -12.76
C LEU A 742 -32.97 -7.50 -14.02
N LEU A 743 -32.74 -8.72 -14.50
CA LEU A 743 -32.04 -8.92 -15.77
C LEU A 743 -32.83 -8.39 -16.98
N SER A 744 -34.17 -8.45 -16.93
CA SER A 744 -35.05 -7.96 -18.01
C SER A 744 -34.74 -6.52 -18.41
N SER A 745 -34.45 -5.65 -17.44
CA SER A 745 -34.11 -4.24 -17.66
C SER A 745 -32.69 -4.02 -18.19
N ASN A 746 -31.83 -5.05 -18.19
CA ASN A 746 -30.41 -4.98 -18.51
C ASN A 746 -29.99 -5.87 -19.69
N LYS A 747 -30.95 -6.47 -20.42
CA LYS A 747 -30.66 -7.39 -21.56
C LYS A 747 -29.83 -6.78 -22.70
N GLN A 748 -29.82 -5.46 -22.84
CA GLN A 748 -29.08 -4.76 -23.89
C GLN A 748 -27.74 -4.18 -23.41
N ARG A 749 -27.41 -4.34 -22.12
CA ARG A 749 -26.19 -3.76 -21.53
C ARG A 749 -25.04 -4.75 -21.60
N ARG A 750 -23.97 -4.34 -22.27
CA ARG A 750 -22.71 -5.10 -22.35
C ARG A 750 -21.98 -5.06 -20.99
N GLY A 751 -21.35 -6.18 -20.64
CA GLY A 751 -20.46 -6.26 -19.48
C GLY A 751 -21.16 -6.50 -18.13
N VAL A 752 -22.48 -6.68 -18.10
CA VAL A 752 -23.19 -7.12 -16.87
C VAL A 752 -22.79 -8.55 -16.56
N ALA A 753 -22.40 -8.84 -15.31
CA ALA A 753 -22.08 -10.20 -14.90
C ALA A 753 -23.37 -10.99 -14.65
N LEU A 754 -23.43 -12.18 -15.25
CA LEU A 754 -24.52 -13.15 -15.17
C LEU A 754 -24.00 -14.44 -14.54
N ASP A 755 -24.89 -15.17 -13.87
CA ASP A 755 -24.55 -16.51 -13.40
C ASP A 755 -24.25 -17.41 -14.60
N GLY A 756 -23.26 -18.29 -14.46
CA GLY A 756 -22.79 -19.16 -15.53
C GLY A 756 -23.92 -19.98 -16.14
N GLN A 757 -23.88 -20.12 -17.47
CA GLN A 757 -24.94 -20.78 -18.23
C GLN A 757 -24.62 -22.25 -18.50
N ILE A 758 -25.54 -23.15 -18.12
CA ILE A 758 -25.61 -24.50 -18.68
C ILE A 758 -26.76 -24.51 -19.69
N LYS A 759 -26.45 -24.57 -21.00
CA LYS A 759 -27.37 -24.69 -22.16
C LYS A 759 -28.85 -24.31 -21.94
N ARG A 760 -29.32 -23.24 -22.59
CA ARG A 760 -30.75 -22.85 -22.76
C ARG A 760 -31.60 -22.78 -21.46
N GLN A 761 -31.00 -22.54 -20.30
CA GLN A 761 -31.72 -22.11 -19.10
C GLN A 761 -31.81 -20.58 -19.05
N ASP A 762 -32.84 -20.07 -18.38
CA ASP A 762 -33.02 -18.63 -18.11
C ASP A 762 -31.83 -18.09 -17.31
N GLN A 763 -31.24 -17.01 -17.82
CA GLN A 763 -30.12 -16.33 -17.17
C GLN A 763 -30.63 -15.45 -16.03
N CYS A 764 -29.83 -15.35 -14.96
CA CYS A 764 -30.04 -14.42 -13.85
C CYS A 764 -28.80 -13.52 -13.72
N LEU A 765 -28.97 -12.38 -13.04
CA LEU A 765 -27.84 -11.58 -12.60
C LEU A 765 -26.91 -12.43 -11.73
N ALA A 766 -25.61 -12.20 -11.83
CA ALA A 766 -24.67 -13.02 -11.09
C ALA A 766 -24.80 -12.83 -9.58
N SER A 767 -24.66 -13.91 -8.81
CA SER A 767 -24.68 -13.83 -7.35
C SER A 767 -23.39 -13.19 -6.80
N THR A 768 -23.48 -12.53 -5.64
CA THR A 768 -22.31 -11.95 -4.96
C THR A 768 -21.32 -13.04 -4.58
N THR A 769 -20.03 -12.86 -4.88
CA THR A 769 -19.00 -13.84 -4.58
C THR A 769 -18.55 -13.71 -3.13
N LEU A 770 -18.82 -14.73 -2.31
CA LEU A 770 -18.35 -14.79 -0.93
C LEU A 770 -16.98 -15.48 -0.88
N LEU A 771 -15.98 -14.79 -0.31
CA LEU A 771 -14.63 -15.31 -0.10
C LEU A 771 -14.47 -15.82 1.34
N ALA A 772 -13.71 -16.90 1.54
CA ALA A 772 -13.46 -17.46 2.87
C ALA A 772 -12.60 -16.53 3.75
N GLN A 773 -11.70 -15.76 3.14
CA GLN A 773 -10.91 -14.72 3.79
C GLN A 773 -10.81 -13.50 2.86
N PRO A 774 -11.06 -12.27 3.35
CA PRO A 774 -11.03 -11.06 2.52
C PRO A 774 -9.60 -10.66 2.07
N ASP A 775 -8.56 -11.14 2.74
CA ASP A 775 -7.16 -10.78 2.47
C ASP A 775 -6.49 -11.66 1.40
N GLN A 776 -7.13 -12.76 0.97
CA GLN A 776 -6.63 -13.59 -0.13
C GLN A 776 -6.99 -12.96 -1.48
N ARG A 777 -6.15 -12.03 -1.95
CA ARG A 777 -6.23 -11.46 -3.30
C ARG A 777 -5.77 -12.43 -4.41
N ASP A 778 -5.32 -13.62 -4.06
CA ASP A 778 -4.88 -14.67 -5.00
C ASP A 778 -6.04 -15.47 -5.62
N ALA A 779 -7.30 -15.05 -5.41
CA ALA A 779 -8.46 -15.68 -6.02
C ALA A 779 -8.47 -15.45 -7.54
N PHE A 780 -8.02 -16.45 -8.30
CA PHE A 780 -8.05 -16.45 -9.76
C PHE A 780 -9.50 -16.49 -10.27
N GLY A 781 -10.05 -15.39 -10.80
CA GLY A 781 -11.38 -15.40 -11.44
C GLY A 781 -12.11 -14.05 -11.49
N ILE A 782 -13.44 -14.12 -11.61
CA ILE A 782 -14.35 -12.96 -11.61
C ILE A 782 -15.02 -12.86 -10.24
N ILE A 783 -14.78 -11.76 -9.54
CA ILE A 783 -15.39 -11.45 -8.24
C ILE A 783 -16.50 -10.43 -8.45
N ILE A 784 -17.69 -10.73 -7.94
CA ILE A 784 -18.86 -9.85 -8.07
C ILE A 784 -19.22 -9.27 -6.72
N SER A 785 -19.39 -7.96 -6.68
CA SER A 785 -19.90 -7.21 -5.54
C SER A 785 -21.09 -6.36 -5.96
N TYR A 786 -22.00 -6.09 -5.03
CA TYR A 786 -23.11 -5.17 -5.24
C TYR A 786 -23.07 -4.05 -4.22
N ALA A 787 -23.37 -2.85 -4.68
CA ALA A 787 -23.49 -1.69 -3.82
C ALA A 787 -24.65 -0.79 -4.25
N VAL A 788 -25.34 -0.19 -3.28
CA VAL A 788 -26.28 0.90 -3.52
C VAL A 788 -25.52 2.20 -3.44
N LYS A 789 -25.56 2.98 -4.52
CA LYS A 789 -25.01 4.34 -4.58
C LYS A 789 -26.13 5.36 -4.63
N VAL A 790 -26.15 6.27 -3.65
CA VAL A 790 -27.08 7.41 -3.61
C VAL A 790 -26.30 8.66 -3.95
N LYS A 791 -26.76 9.43 -4.93
CA LYS A 791 -26.17 10.70 -5.39
C LYS A 791 -27.14 11.86 -5.15
N LEU A 792 -26.61 12.93 -4.56
CA LEU A 792 -27.27 14.23 -4.43
C LEU A 792 -26.63 15.23 -5.39
N PHE A 793 -27.45 15.93 -6.17
CA PHE A 793 -27.01 16.95 -7.12
C PHE A 793 -27.17 18.36 -6.55
N LEU A 794 -26.06 19.10 -6.39
CA LEU A 794 -26.00 20.35 -5.63
C LEU A 794 -25.95 21.63 -6.51
N GLY A 795 -26.41 21.53 -7.76
CA GLY A 795 -26.36 22.63 -8.74
C GLY A 795 -24.96 22.86 -9.34
N ALA A 796 -24.82 23.91 -10.17
CA ALA A 796 -23.66 24.10 -11.05
C ALA A 796 -22.31 24.34 -10.35
N LEU A 797 -22.32 24.84 -9.11
CA LEU A 797 -21.11 25.18 -8.34
C LEU A 797 -20.94 24.35 -7.05
N GLY A 798 -21.85 23.41 -6.76
CA GLY A 798 -21.84 22.61 -5.52
C GLY A 798 -21.26 21.19 -5.64
N GLY A 799 -20.98 20.74 -6.87
CA GLY A 799 -20.58 19.37 -7.17
C GLY A 799 -21.67 18.33 -6.86
N GLU A 800 -21.26 17.07 -6.68
CA GLU A 800 -22.12 15.99 -6.21
C GLU A 800 -21.70 15.53 -4.80
N LEU A 801 -22.65 14.98 -4.03
CA LEU A 801 -22.39 14.22 -2.81
C LEU A 801 -22.90 12.81 -3.05
N SER A 802 -22.08 11.79 -2.79
CA SER A 802 -22.47 10.39 -2.99
C SER A 802 -22.12 9.52 -1.81
N ALA A 803 -23.06 8.67 -1.40
CA ALA A 803 -22.87 7.61 -0.42
C ALA A 803 -22.99 6.24 -1.12
N GLU A 804 -22.18 5.27 -0.72
CA GLU A 804 -22.16 3.92 -1.27
C GLU A 804 -22.25 2.91 -0.12
N LEU A 805 -23.19 1.96 -0.19
CA LEU A 805 -23.32 0.86 0.77
C LEU A 805 -23.24 -0.49 0.08
N PRO A 806 -22.35 -1.40 0.51
CA PRO A 806 -22.31 -2.76 -0.01
C PRO A 806 -23.49 -3.59 0.52
N PHE A 807 -23.99 -4.50 -0.32
CA PHE A 807 -24.98 -5.51 0.07
C PHE A 807 -24.74 -6.82 -0.69
N VAL A 808 -25.37 -7.90 -0.22
CA VAL A 808 -25.23 -9.24 -0.79
C VAL A 808 -26.50 -9.60 -1.55
N LEU A 809 -26.37 -9.94 -2.83
CA LEU A 809 -27.45 -10.44 -3.70
C LEU A 809 -27.15 -11.89 -4.11
N MET A 810 -28.00 -12.84 -3.73
CA MET A 810 -27.75 -14.28 -3.97
C MET A 810 -29.04 -15.08 -4.17
N HIS A 811 -28.92 -16.30 -4.70
CA HIS A 811 -30.04 -17.25 -4.80
C HIS A 811 -30.44 -17.84 -3.43
N PRO A 812 -31.72 -18.12 -3.20
CA PRO A 812 -32.17 -18.85 -2.02
C PRO A 812 -31.72 -20.32 -2.08
N LYS A 813 -31.45 -20.91 -0.91
CA LYS A 813 -31.16 -22.35 -0.83
C LYS A 813 -32.37 -23.18 -1.27
N PRO A 814 -32.19 -24.21 -2.14
CA PRO A 814 -33.28 -25.07 -2.58
C PRO A 814 -33.86 -25.85 -1.40
N GLY A 815 -35.18 -25.76 -1.20
CA GLY A 815 -35.92 -26.38 -0.08
C GLY A 815 -36.43 -25.39 0.96
N THR A 816 -35.88 -24.18 1.02
CA THR A 816 -36.41 -23.09 1.85
C THR A 816 -37.53 -22.39 1.07
N LYS A 817 -38.76 -22.91 1.12
CA LYS A 817 -39.92 -22.14 0.62
C LYS A 817 -40.03 -20.87 1.47
N ALA A 818 -39.51 -19.76 0.98
CA ALA A 818 -39.87 -18.45 1.50
C ALA A 818 -41.38 -18.30 1.30
N LYS A 819 -42.14 -18.20 2.41
CA LYS A 819 -43.54 -17.81 2.37
C LYS A 819 -43.61 -16.40 1.81
N VAL A 820 -43.81 -16.28 0.51
CA VAL A 820 -44.27 -15.03 -0.09
C VAL A 820 -45.76 -14.95 0.22
N ILE A 821 -46.12 -14.12 1.20
CA ILE A 821 -47.51 -13.70 1.38
C ILE A 821 -47.79 -12.74 0.23
N HIS A 822 -48.50 -13.21 -0.79
CA HIS A 822 -49.27 -12.35 -1.67
C HIS A 822 -50.75 -12.64 -1.41
N ALA A 823 -51.46 -11.60 -0.99
CA ALA A 823 -52.91 -11.58 -0.95
C ALA A 823 -53.47 -11.60 -2.38
N ASP A 824 -54.53 -12.39 -2.53
CA ASP A 824 -55.57 -12.42 -3.57
C ASP A 824 -55.17 -12.53 -5.05
N SER A 825 -55.46 -13.71 -5.64
CA SER A 825 -56.60 -13.87 -6.56
C SER A 825 -56.79 -15.35 -6.96
N GLN A 826 -58.04 -15.78 -7.01
CA GLN A 826 -58.56 -17.10 -7.41
C GLN A 826 -58.16 -17.56 -8.83
N ALA A 827 -58.44 -18.86 -9.09
CA ALA A 827 -58.40 -19.65 -10.33
C ALA A 827 -57.04 -20.30 -10.66
N ASP A 828 -56.91 -21.58 -11.01
CA ASP A 828 -57.86 -22.69 -11.14
C ASP A 828 -57.13 -24.03 -10.98
N VAL A 829 -57.94 -25.06 -10.74
CA VAL A 829 -57.66 -26.47 -10.45
C VAL A 829 -57.15 -27.23 -11.70
N GLU A 830 -56.23 -28.20 -11.53
CA GLU A 830 -56.49 -29.60 -11.94
C GLU A 830 -55.50 -30.63 -11.35
N THR A 831 -56.11 -31.51 -10.57
CA THR A 831 -55.63 -32.77 -9.99
C THR A 831 -55.38 -33.85 -11.02
N PHE A 832 -54.43 -34.76 -10.74
CA PHE A 832 -54.69 -36.20 -10.86
C PHE A 832 -54.13 -36.96 -9.66
N ARG A 833 -55.04 -37.72 -9.05
CA ARG A 833 -54.92 -38.60 -7.87
C ARG A 833 -54.76 -40.04 -8.36
N GLN A 834 -54.05 -40.87 -7.60
CA GLN A 834 -54.38 -42.28 -7.26
C GLN A 834 -53.25 -42.76 -6.32
N ASP A 835 -53.50 -42.89 -5.00
CA ASP A 835 -54.09 -44.06 -4.30
C ASP A 835 -53.15 -45.29 -4.46
N THR A 836 -52.68 -46.03 -3.45
CA THR A 836 -53.13 -46.28 -2.07
C THR A 836 -51.96 -46.93 -1.30
N VAL A 837 -51.90 -46.73 0.01
CA VAL A 837 -51.10 -47.54 0.95
C VAL A 837 -52.00 -48.65 1.48
N ASP A 838 -51.47 -49.86 1.66
CA ASP A 838 -51.94 -50.77 2.71
C ASP A 838 -50.78 -51.47 3.41
N GLN A 839 -50.88 -51.49 4.74
CA GLN A 839 -49.91 -51.94 5.73
C GLN A 839 -49.95 -53.47 5.93
N GLN A 840 -48.79 -54.07 6.21
CA GLN A 840 -48.68 -55.39 6.82
C GLN A 840 -48.52 -55.28 8.34
N ALA A 841 -49.49 -55.89 9.03
CA ALA A 841 -49.36 -56.78 10.18
C ALA A 841 -48.45 -56.38 11.37
N SER A 842 -49.09 -56.13 12.51
CA SER A 842 -48.57 -56.42 13.85
C SER A 842 -49.29 -57.64 14.41
N VAL A 843 -48.52 -58.63 14.86
CA VAL A 843 -48.94 -59.72 15.75
C VAL A 843 -48.01 -59.65 16.97
N ASP A 844 -48.65 -59.45 18.13
CA ASP A 844 -48.48 -60.01 19.49
C ASP A 844 -47.10 -60.57 19.91
N PHE A 845 -46.65 -60.56 21.17
CA PHE A 845 -47.32 -60.77 22.46
C PHE A 845 -46.48 -60.13 23.60
N ASP A 846 -47.17 -59.83 24.70
CA ASP A 846 -46.74 -59.47 26.06
C ASP A 846 -46.06 -58.12 26.35
#